data_AF-A0A9D5T4Y8-F1
#
_entry.id   AF-A0A9D5T4Y8-F1
#
_cell.length_a   1.000
_cell.length_b   1.000
_cell.length_c   1.000
_cell.angle_alpha   90.00
_cell.angle_beta   90.00
_cell.angle_gamma   90.00
#
_symmetry.space_group_name_H-M   'P 1'
#
loop_
_entity.id
_entity.type
_entity.pdbx_description
1 polymer ?
#
loop_
_entity_poly.entity_id
_entity_poly.type
_entity_poly.pdbx_seq_one_letter_code
_entity_poly.pdbx_strand_id
1 'polypeptide(L)'
;MKETGTLDIKIMEMAERIRELREIEGLTQAEMAVKTGVTLEEYISCEEGRRDLSFAFLYRCSQAFKVDVTDIIEGVSPTLKSYVVTRKGRGQEIQEAHGLKYYNLAPSFVNRIAEPLYVKCEYNEGDDDKTLELTSHDGQECDIVISGSLKVQVGNHTAILNEGDSIYYDSATPHGMTAVGGRDCEFYAMVLNPTGEPIPELEQAKTELTSAPKRVKTNRRIYHNFIHPKEDERGALLSLSFENEDKFNFAFDIVDGIAKKLPDKMAMLHVSKDKKERIFTFKDMMEYSAQAANYFKSLGIKKGDKVMLVLKRHYQFWFAVLGLHKLGAVVIPATHQLKDHDFEYRFNAADVKAIVCTADDGTYEQVELAEKNAPSLQIKIMVGAEREGWRNFDEEFKLYSNVFERTDDTPCGDDYMLMFFTSGTTGYPKIAAHSFKYPLGHFITANYWHCVNPQGLHLTISDTGWAKSMWGKLYGQWLCEAAVFVYDFDRFDASDILPMFAKYKITTFCAPPTMYRMMIKEDLTKYDVSSIEHATIAGEALNPEVFRQFENLTGLQVMEGFGQSETTLVIGNLFGSEHRLGSMGKPVPLYDVDIVDPDGNPVADGETGEIVIRTSEKVPCGLFKGYYLDEEKTNEAWHDGLYHTGDTAWRDEDGFYWYVGRVDDVIKSSGYRIGPFEIENVIMELPYVLECGVSAAPDEVRGQVVKASIVLTKGTEGTEELKKEIQKYVKEHTAPYKYPRIVVFKDELPKTVSGKIQRNKL
;
A
#
# COMPACT_ATOMS: atom_id res chain seq x y z
N MET A 1 1.93 -50.07 1.25
CA MET A 1 2.89 -49.27 2.04
C MET A 1 2.08 -48.29 2.86
N LYS A 2 2.28 -48.23 4.18
CA LYS A 2 1.61 -47.22 5.03
C LYS A 2 2.15 -45.83 4.65
N GLU A 3 1.26 -44.85 4.50
CA GLU A 3 1.63 -43.44 4.37
C GLU A 3 2.36 -42.99 5.65
N THR A 4 3.62 -42.58 5.52
CA THR A 4 4.40 -41.94 6.59
C THR A 4 3.95 -40.49 6.73
N GLY A 5 3.64 -40.04 7.94
CA GLY A 5 3.18 -38.68 8.19
C GLY A 5 4.33 -37.65 8.15
N THR A 6 4.01 -36.37 7.98
CA THR A 6 4.97 -35.24 7.97
C THR A 6 5.83 -35.16 9.22
N LEU A 7 5.34 -35.69 10.35
CA LEU A 7 6.05 -35.75 11.63
C LEU A 7 7.15 -36.84 11.63
N ASP A 8 6.91 -37.97 10.96
CA ASP A 8 7.87 -39.07 10.86
C ASP A 8 9.11 -38.66 10.03
N ILE A 9 8.91 -37.78 9.03
CA ILE A 9 9.98 -37.23 8.20
C ILE A 9 10.90 -36.32 9.04
N LYS A 10 10.33 -35.41 9.83
CA LYS A 10 11.12 -34.51 10.69
C LYS A 10 11.93 -35.27 11.75
N ILE A 11 11.37 -36.33 12.34
CA ILE A 11 12.10 -37.16 13.31
C ILE A 11 13.29 -37.86 12.65
N MET A 12 13.13 -38.36 11.41
CA MET A 12 14.22 -38.95 10.66
C MET A 12 15.33 -37.95 10.31
N GLU A 13 14.98 -36.73 9.89
CA GLU A 13 15.96 -35.66 9.61
C GLU A 13 16.75 -35.26 10.86
N MET A 14 16.08 -35.10 12.01
CA MET A 14 16.76 -34.80 13.28
C MET A 14 17.67 -35.95 13.72
N ALA A 15 17.23 -37.20 13.56
CA ALA A 15 18.02 -38.39 13.89
C ALA A 15 19.26 -38.52 12.99
N GLU A 16 19.14 -38.19 11.71
CA GLU A 16 20.26 -38.15 10.75
C GLU A 16 21.29 -37.10 11.16
N ARG A 17 20.87 -35.88 11.52
CA ARG A 17 21.78 -34.83 12.01
C ARG A 17 22.50 -35.21 13.30
N ILE A 18 21.80 -35.85 14.25
CA ILE A 18 22.42 -36.36 15.48
C ILE A 18 23.51 -37.38 15.14
N ARG A 19 23.26 -38.26 14.16
CA ARG A 19 24.23 -39.25 13.68
C ARG A 19 25.44 -38.58 13.03
N GLU A 20 25.21 -37.64 12.13
CA GLU A 20 26.27 -36.90 11.44
C GLU A 20 27.15 -36.13 12.43
N LEU A 21 26.54 -35.37 13.35
CA LEU A 21 27.27 -34.62 14.37
C LEU A 21 28.05 -35.55 15.32
N ARG A 22 27.48 -36.69 15.70
CA ARG A 22 28.19 -37.71 16.48
C ARG A 22 29.43 -38.21 15.73
N GLU A 23 29.31 -38.47 14.43
CA GLU A 23 30.42 -38.94 13.60
C GLU A 23 31.49 -37.88 13.40
N ILE A 24 31.10 -36.61 13.20
CA ILE A 24 32.01 -35.46 13.10
C ILE A 24 32.80 -35.28 14.40
N GLU A 25 32.13 -35.36 15.55
CA GLU A 25 32.77 -35.24 16.87
C GLU A 25 33.53 -36.52 17.29
N GLY A 26 33.51 -37.58 16.47
CA GLY A 26 34.21 -38.84 16.72
C GLY A 26 33.68 -39.62 17.93
N LEU A 27 32.42 -39.38 18.32
CA LEU A 27 31.81 -39.99 19.50
C LEU A 27 31.19 -41.35 19.16
N THR A 28 31.37 -42.33 20.04
CA THR A 28 30.67 -43.62 19.93
C THR A 28 29.23 -43.52 20.43
N GLN A 29 28.35 -44.40 19.95
CA GLN A 29 26.97 -44.47 20.44
C GLN A 29 26.89 -44.75 21.95
N ALA A 30 27.86 -45.49 22.51
CA ALA A 30 27.95 -45.75 23.95
C ALA A 30 28.31 -44.49 24.76
N GLU A 31 29.22 -43.65 24.25
CA GLU A 31 29.55 -42.37 24.89
C GLU A 31 28.38 -41.40 24.82
N MET A 32 27.65 -41.38 23.70
CA MET A 32 26.48 -40.54 23.55
C MET A 32 25.32 -40.97 24.44
N ALA A 33 25.10 -42.28 24.63
CA ALA A 33 24.10 -42.78 25.58
C ALA A 33 24.37 -42.26 27.00
N VAL A 34 25.64 -42.27 27.44
CA VAL A 34 26.05 -41.71 28.73
C VAL A 34 25.81 -40.20 28.80
N LYS A 35 26.21 -39.45 27.76
CA LYS A 35 26.06 -37.97 27.71
C LYS A 35 24.60 -37.52 27.63
N THR A 36 23.72 -38.33 27.02
CA THR A 36 22.29 -38.03 26.85
C THR A 36 21.42 -38.60 27.96
N GLY A 37 22.01 -39.34 28.90
CA GLY A 37 21.32 -39.89 30.08
C GLY A 37 20.27 -40.95 29.75
N VAL A 38 20.42 -41.66 28.63
CA VAL A 38 19.55 -42.76 28.19
C VAL A 38 20.37 -44.05 28.06
N THR A 39 19.71 -45.21 27.98
CA THR A 39 20.45 -46.47 27.76
C THR A 39 20.97 -46.57 26.32
N LEU A 40 21.97 -47.42 26.07
CA LEU A 40 22.55 -47.61 24.74
C LEU A 40 21.51 -47.99 23.69
N GLU A 41 20.60 -48.90 24.04
CA GLU A 41 19.53 -49.35 23.14
C GLU A 41 18.54 -48.22 22.81
N GLU A 42 18.27 -47.34 23.78
CA GLU A 42 17.41 -46.17 23.57
C GLU A 42 18.07 -45.11 22.71
N TYR A 43 19.37 -44.87 22.93
CA TYR A 43 20.14 -43.94 22.10
C TYR A 43 20.17 -44.40 20.63
N ILE A 44 20.43 -45.69 20.40
CA ILE A 44 20.42 -46.30 19.05
C ILE A 44 19.05 -46.11 18.40
N SER A 45 17.97 -46.39 19.13
CA SER A 45 16.60 -46.23 18.62
C SER A 45 16.25 -44.79 18.25
N CYS A 46 16.70 -43.81 19.05
CA CYS A 46 16.57 -42.38 18.75
C CYS A 46 17.39 -41.97 17.51
N GLU A 47 18.64 -42.41 17.41
CA GLU A 47 19.55 -42.08 16.28
C GLU A 47 19.12 -42.76 14.96
N GLU A 48 18.28 -43.79 15.01
CA GLU A 48 17.67 -44.41 13.82
C GLU A 48 16.29 -43.84 13.48
N GLY A 49 15.83 -42.82 14.21
CA GLY A 49 14.50 -42.23 14.01
C GLY A 49 13.35 -43.20 14.34
N ARG A 50 13.62 -44.25 15.13
CA ARG A 50 12.64 -45.28 15.52
C ARG A 50 11.89 -44.93 16.81
N ARG A 51 12.22 -43.80 17.42
CA ARG A 51 11.64 -43.30 18.67
C ARG A 51 11.57 -41.77 18.68
N ASP A 52 10.58 -41.22 19.37
CA ASP A 52 10.42 -39.78 19.56
C ASP A 52 11.63 -39.15 20.26
N LEU A 53 12.04 -37.98 19.74
CA LEU A 53 13.16 -37.21 20.26
C LEU A 53 12.64 -36.12 21.21
N SER A 54 12.65 -36.41 22.51
CA SER A 54 12.27 -35.40 23.50
C SER A 54 13.22 -34.20 23.48
N PHE A 55 12.71 -33.01 23.83
CA PHE A 55 13.54 -31.81 23.93
C PHE A 55 14.73 -31.98 24.88
N ALA A 56 14.56 -32.67 26.00
CA ALA A 56 15.64 -32.96 26.95
C ALA A 56 16.75 -33.84 26.34
N PHE A 57 16.38 -34.76 25.45
CA PHE A 57 17.34 -35.58 24.70
C PHE A 57 18.11 -34.72 23.68
N LEU A 58 17.39 -33.93 22.89
CA LEU A 58 17.96 -33.02 21.88
C LEU A 58 18.91 -31.98 22.50
N TYR A 59 18.51 -31.39 23.63
CA TYR A 59 19.33 -30.45 24.37
C TYR A 59 20.62 -31.10 24.90
N ARG A 60 20.55 -32.34 25.39
CA ARG A 60 21.75 -33.06 25.84
C ARG A 60 22.66 -33.47 24.68
N CYS A 61 22.09 -33.78 23.51
CA CYS A 61 22.87 -33.94 22.28
C CYS A 61 23.58 -32.63 21.89
N SER A 62 22.89 -31.49 21.95
CA SER A 62 23.49 -30.20 21.58
C SER A 62 24.65 -29.80 22.52
N GLN A 63 24.50 -30.06 23.82
CA GLN A 63 25.60 -29.91 24.79
C GLN A 63 26.78 -30.86 24.50
N ALA A 64 26.50 -32.09 24.08
CA ALA A 64 27.53 -33.07 23.74
C ALA A 64 28.34 -32.66 22.50
N PHE A 65 27.68 -32.07 21.50
CA PHE A 65 28.29 -31.63 20.25
C PHE A 65 28.76 -30.16 20.27
N LYS A 66 28.43 -29.40 21.33
CA LYS A 66 28.69 -27.95 21.46
C LYS A 66 28.08 -27.11 20.34
N VAL A 67 26.89 -27.49 19.89
CA VAL A 67 26.09 -26.78 18.89
C VAL A 67 24.83 -26.21 19.55
N ASP A 68 24.15 -25.28 18.89
CA ASP A 68 22.83 -24.85 19.38
C ASP A 68 21.84 -26.01 19.23
N VAL A 69 20.87 -26.13 20.13
CA VAL A 69 19.82 -27.14 19.99
C VAL A 69 19.00 -26.91 18.72
N THR A 70 18.89 -25.66 18.25
CA THR A 70 18.27 -25.33 16.96
C THR A 70 19.05 -25.86 15.77
N ASP A 71 20.37 -26.05 15.86
CA ASP A 71 21.16 -26.67 14.79
C ASP A 71 20.72 -28.13 14.57
N ILE A 72 20.36 -28.83 15.65
CA ILE A 72 19.87 -30.22 15.58
C ILE A 72 18.42 -30.26 15.08
N ILE A 73 17.56 -29.36 15.60
CA ILE A 73 16.12 -29.35 15.30
C ILE A 73 15.85 -28.85 13.88
N GLU A 74 16.47 -27.74 13.47
CA GLU A 74 16.17 -27.01 12.24
C GLU A 74 17.29 -27.10 11.18
N GLY A 75 18.54 -27.41 11.57
CA GLY A 75 19.65 -27.59 10.63
C GLY A 75 20.37 -26.32 10.19
N VAL A 76 20.17 -25.19 10.89
CA VAL A 76 20.76 -23.88 10.52
C VAL A 76 21.21 -23.10 11.75
N SER A 77 22.44 -22.56 11.72
CA SER A 77 22.99 -21.73 12.80
C SER A 77 22.55 -20.26 12.73
N PRO A 78 22.44 -19.55 13.88
CA PRO A 78 22.14 -18.12 13.90
C PRO A 78 23.24 -17.31 13.20
N THR A 79 22.88 -16.55 12.17
CA THR A 79 23.77 -15.60 11.49
C THR A 79 23.42 -14.17 11.91
N LEU A 80 24.41 -13.25 11.84
CA LEU A 80 24.15 -11.82 12.08
C LEU A 80 23.19 -11.30 11.01
N LYS A 81 21.91 -11.08 11.38
CA LYS A 81 20.85 -10.67 10.45
C LYS A 81 20.79 -9.15 10.18
N SER A 82 21.18 -8.31 11.13
CA SER A 82 21.18 -6.85 11.02
C SER A 82 22.10 -6.18 12.04
N TYR A 83 22.44 -4.91 11.83
CA TYR A 83 23.19 -4.06 12.75
C TYR A 83 22.70 -2.60 12.66
N VAL A 84 22.80 -1.84 13.75
CA VAL A 84 22.47 -0.40 13.80
C VAL A 84 23.73 0.39 14.14
N VAL A 85 23.93 1.54 13.47
CA VAL A 85 25.05 2.44 13.76
C VAL A 85 24.54 3.84 14.06
N THR A 86 24.50 4.21 15.33
CA THR A 86 24.19 5.58 15.75
C THR A 86 25.46 6.42 15.77
N ARG A 87 25.54 7.41 14.88
CA ARG A 87 26.68 8.33 14.81
C ARG A 87 26.56 9.41 15.90
N LYS A 88 27.70 9.98 16.32
CA LYS A 88 27.74 11.03 17.37
C LYS A 88 26.74 12.15 17.07
N GLY A 89 25.88 12.46 18.03
CA GLY A 89 24.85 13.51 17.92
C GLY A 89 23.63 13.15 17.05
N ARG A 90 23.52 11.88 16.61
CA ARG A 90 22.41 11.38 15.77
C ARG A 90 21.52 10.37 16.52
N GLY A 91 21.65 10.28 17.84
CA GLY A 91 20.73 9.47 18.65
C GLY A 91 19.35 10.12 18.68
N GLN A 92 18.29 9.31 18.67
CA GLN A 92 16.92 9.82 18.77
C GLN A 92 16.70 10.41 20.16
N GLU A 93 16.35 11.68 20.26
CA GLU A 93 15.95 12.29 21.53
C GLU A 93 14.62 11.68 21.99
N ILE A 94 14.61 11.08 23.18
CA ILE A 94 13.44 10.36 23.70
C ILE A 94 12.68 11.19 24.73
N GLN A 95 13.43 11.89 25.59
CA GLN A 95 12.89 12.56 26.76
C GLN A 95 13.82 13.66 27.26
N GLU A 96 13.23 14.72 27.80
CA GLU A 96 13.89 15.72 28.63
C GLU A 96 13.17 15.79 29.97
N ALA A 97 13.87 15.49 31.07
CA ALA A 97 13.32 15.51 32.42
C ALA A 97 14.40 15.80 33.46
N HIS A 98 14.09 16.59 34.49
CA HIS A 98 14.99 16.88 35.62
C HIS A 98 16.40 17.38 35.22
N GLY A 99 16.53 18.12 34.12
CA GLY A 99 17.82 18.61 33.59
C GLY A 99 18.63 17.55 32.85
N LEU A 100 18.04 16.40 32.54
CA LEU A 100 18.62 15.30 31.78
C LEU A 100 17.92 15.20 30.42
N LYS A 101 18.71 15.20 29.34
CA LYS A 101 18.29 14.92 27.96
C LYS A 101 18.79 13.55 27.55
N TYR A 102 17.87 12.67 27.16
CA TYR A 102 18.15 11.27 26.84
C TYR A 102 18.08 11.04 25.33
N TYR A 103 19.14 10.43 24.79
CA TYR A 103 19.25 10.05 23.40
C TYR A 103 19.36 8.53 23.29
N ASN A 104 18.45 7.89 22.55
CA ASN A 104 18.54 6.45 22.27
C ASN A 104 19.69 6.19 21.29
N LEU A 105 20.62 5.30 21.66
CA LEU A 105 21.69 4.87 20.76
C LEU A 105 21.33 3.65 19.93
N ALA A 106 20.27 2.94 20.27
CA ALA A 106 19.78 1.78 19.53
C ALA A 106 18.25 1.69 19.61
N PRO A 107 17.51 2.64 18.99
CA PRO A 107 16.06 2.72 19.12
C PRO A 107 15.32 1.46 18.64
N SER A 108 15.90 0.71 17.70
CA SER A 108 15.39 -0.60 17.25
C SER A 108 15.53 -1.73 18.28
N PHE A 109 16.20 -1.47 19.41
CA PHE A 109 16.50 -2.42 20.48
C PHE A 109 15.92 -1.98 21.84
N VAL A 110 14.90 -1.11 21.84
CA VAL A 110 14.13 -0.80 23.06
C VAL A 110 13.44 -2.06 23.60
N ASN A 111 13.32 -2.17 24.93
CA ASN A 111 12.83 -3.32 25.68
C ASN A 111 13.63 -4.62 25.50
N ARG A 112 14.93 -4.50 25.18
CA ARG A 112 15.86 -5.64 25.12
C ARG A 112 16.56 -5.86 26.46
N ILE A 113 17.49 -6.83 26.48
CA ILE A 113 18.34 -7.13 27.64
C ILE A 113 19.07 -5.88 28.14
N ALA A 114 19.48 -4.98 27.23
CA ALA A 114 20.17 -3.74 27.55
C ALA A 114 19.71 -2.62 26.61
N GLU A 115 19.36 -1.47 27.19
CA GLU A 115 19.04 -0.24 26.47
C GLU A 115 20.18 0.77 26.60
N PRO A 116 20.93 1.03 25.52
CA PRO A 116 22.01 2.01 25.54
C PRO A 116 21.47 3.42 25.30
N LEU A 117 21.61 4.27 26.30
CA LEU A 117 21.27 5.69 26.25
C LEU A 117 22.54 6.53 26.30
N TYR A 118 22.53 7.63 25.57
CA TYR A 118 23.46 8.73 25.77
C TYR A 118 22.70 9.86 26.44
N VAL A 119 23.24 10.37 27.54
CA VAL A 119 22.55 11.30 28.41
C VAL A 119 23.37 12.56 28.56
N LYS A 120 22.72 13.72 28.38
CA LYS A 120 23.28 15.02 28.69
C LYS A 120 22.59 15.57 29.93
N CYS A 121 23.36 15.79 30.98
CA CYS A 121 22.91 16.43 32.20
C CYS A 121 23.41 17.88 32.21
N GLU A 122 22.48 18.83 32.17
CA GLU A 122 22.79 20.26 32.20
C GLU A 122 23.16 20.71 33.62
N TYR A 123 24.22 21.50 33.76
CA TYR A 123 24.61 22.08 35.04
C TYR A 123 23.86 23.39 35.31
N ASN A 124 23.26 23.54 36.50
CA ASN A 124 22.76 24.83 36.97
C ASN A 124 23.53 25.32 38.20
N GLU A 125 23.68 26.65 38.30
CA GLU A 125 24.27 27.28 39.48
C GLU A 125 23.50 26.90 40.76
N GLY A 126 24.18 26.21 41.68
CA GLY A 126 23.61 25.73 42.95
C GLY A 126 23.24 24.25 42.99
N ASP A 127 23.38 23.49 41.89
CA ASP A 127 23.10 22.05 41.87
C ASP A 127 24.10 21.22 42.72
N ASP A 128 25.32 21.75 42.97
CA ASP A 128 26.34 21.10 43.80
C ASP A 128 25.83 20.77 45.22
N ASP A 129 25.02 21.68 45.79
CA ASP A 129 24.46 21.60 47.16
C ASP A 129 23.01 21.11 47.21
N LYS A 130 22.40 20.81 46.06
CA LYS A 130 20.98 20.44 45.97
C LYS A 130 20.73 18.99 46.37
N THR A 131 19.61 18.76 47.06
CA THR A 131 19.10 17.41 47.34
C THR A 131 18.57 16.81 46.04
N LEU A 132 19.01 15.59 45.70
CA LEU A 132 18.57 14.90 44.50
C LEU A 132 17.14 14.38 44.64
N GLU A 133 16.34 14.60 43.60
CA GLU A 133 15.06 13.92 43.46
C GLU A 133 15.33 12.48 43.04
N LEU A 134 14.75 11.51 43.76
CA LEU A 134 15.03 10.10 43.56
C LEU A 134 13.86 9.41 42.85
N THR A 135 14.19 8.62 41.83
CA THR A 135 13.27 7.77 41.08
C THR A 135 13.63 6.29 41.23
N SER A 136 12.71 5.40 40.89
CA SER A 136 12.93 3.95 40.87
C SER A 136 12.26 3.34 39.65
N HIS A 137 12.91 2.36 39.04
CA HIS A 137 12.32 1.52 37.98
C HIS A 137 12.91 0.12 38.02
N ASP A 138 12.20 -0.87 37.50
CA ASP A 138 12.66 -2.26 37.52
C ASP A 138 13.88 -2.44 36.61
N GLY A 139 14.95 -3.06 37.14
CA GLY A 139 16.12 -3.45 36.36
C GLY A 139 17.46 -3.21 37.06
N GLN A 140 18.52 -3.17 36.26
CA GLN A 140 19.85 -2.76 36.70
C GLN A 140 20.35 -1.66 35.77
N GLU A 141 21.22 -0.77 36.23
CA GLU A 141 21.72 0.34 35.42
C GLU A 141 23.22 0.46 35.56
N CYS A 142 23.88 0.75 34.44
CA CYS A 142 25.31 1.02 34.35
C CYS A 142 25.54 2.37 33.70
N ASP A 143 26.04 3.34 34.47
CA ASP A 143 26.40 4.66 33.94
C ASP A 143 27.91 4.77 33.74
N ILE A 144 28.32 5.40 32.64
CA ILE A 144 29.73 5.62 32.27
C ILE A 144 29.90 7.08 31.86
N VAL A 145 30.66 7.86 32.64
CA VAL A 145 30.86 9.29 32.37
C VAL A 145 31.84 9.48 31.21
N ILE A 146 31.39 10.23 30.19
CA ILE A 146 32.14 10.52 28.96
C ILE A 146 32.78 11.89 29.01
N SER A 147 32.14 12.87 29.65
CA SER A 147 32.74 14.17 29.96
C SER A 147 31.97 14.86 31.08
N GLY A 148 32.62 15.74 31.84
CA GLY A 148 32.00 16.39 33.00
C GLY A 148 32.20 15.62 34.31
N SER A 149 31.39 15.96 35.31
CA SER A 149 31.32 15.25 36.60
C SER A 149 29.85 15.05 37.00
N LEU A 150 29.51 13.84 37.42
CA LEU A 150 28.14 13.43 37.75
C LEU A 150 28.06 13.06 39.23
N LYS A 151 27.21 13.75 39.99
CA LYS A 151 26.85 13.36 41.35
C LYS A 151 25.68 12.38 41.27
N VAL A 152 25.89 11.14 41.70
CA VAL A 152 24.88 10.08 41.70
C VAL A 152 24.56 9.70 43.14
N GLN A 153 23.28 9.57 43.46
CA GLN A 153 22.80 9.02 44.72
C GLN A 153 22.00 7.75 44.46
N VAL A 154 22.34 6.66 45.15
CA VAL A 154 21.60 5.39 45.12
C VAL A 154 21.27 5.01 46.57
N GLY A 155 19.99 5.08 46.92
CA GLY A 155 19.50 4.97 48.28
C GLY A 155 20.12 6.04 49.18
N ASN A 156 20.87 5.59 50.20
CA ASN A 156 21.55 6.47 51.16
C ASN A 156 23.02 6.75 50.82
N HIS A 157 23.51 6.27 49.67
CA HIS A 157 24.90 6.43 49.25
C HIS A 157 25.00 7.47 48.15
N THR A 158 25.97 8.37 48.26
CA THR A 158 26.24 9.40 47.25
C THR A 158 27.70 9.30 46.81
N ALA A 159 27.94 9.41 45.51
CA ALA A 159 29.26 9.45 44.92
C ALA A 159 29.34 10.54 43.84
N ILE A 160 30.54 11.05 43.58
CA ILE A 160 30.84 11.93 42.45
C ILE A 160 31.70 11.13 41.48
N LEU A 161 31.21 10.97 40.26
CA LEU A 161 31.87 10.28 39.14
C LEU A 161 32.48 11.33 38.21
N ASN A 162 33.72 11.10 37.78
CA ASN A 162 34.41 11.95 36.81
C ASN A 162 34.55 11.22 35.48
N GLU A 163 35.04 11.92 34.45
CA GLU A 163 35.32 11.36 33.13
C GLU A 163 36.09 10.02 33.21
N GLY A 164 35.51 8.97 32.63
CA GLY A 164 36.03 7.60 32.66
C GLY A 164 35.55 6.74 33.84
N ASP A 165 34.94 7.33 34.87
CA ASP A 165 34.35 6.59 35.98
C ASP A 165 33.00 5.98 35.55
N SER A 166 32.63 4.88 36.21
CA SER A 166 31.34 4.23 36.03
C SER A 166 30.71 3.82 37.36
N ILE A 167 29.39 3.67 37.36
CA ILE A 167 28.63 3.11 38.49
C ILE A 167 27.67 2.04 37.97
N TYR A 168 27.52 0.96 38.71
CA TYR A 168 26.57 -0.10 38.43
C TYR A 168 25.68 -0.33 39.65
N TYR A 169 24.37 -0.30 39.47
CA TYR A 169 23.42 -0.41 40.57
C TYR A 169 22.09 -1.07 40.18
N ASP A 170 21.35 -1.50 41.20
CA ASP A 170 19.97 -1.96 41.06
C ASP A 170 19.04 -0.74 40.99
N SER A 171 18.43 -0.51 39.83
CA SER A 171 17.63 0.69 39.57
C SER A 171 16.26 0.65 40.24
N ALA A 172 15.87 -0.48 40.84
CA ALA A 172 14.72 -0.53 41.74
C ALA A 172 15.02 0.20 43.07
N THR A 173 16.30 0.39 43.41
CA THR A 173 16.70 1.25 44.53
C THR A 173 16.48 2.72 44.16
N PRO A 174 15.84 3.55 45.01
CA PRO A 174 15.66 4.97 44.73
C PRO A 174 16.99 5.66 44.40
N HIS A 175 17.09 6.24 43.21
CA HIS A 175 18.32 6.83 42.71
C HIS A 175 18.06 8.13 41.96
N GLY A 176 19.06 8.99 41.88
CA GLY A 176 18.99 10.26 41.17
C GLY A 176 20.39 10.77 40.86
N MET A 177 20.50 11.67 39.89
CA MET A 177 21.78 12.16 39.39
C MET A 177 21.70 13.61 38.93
N THR A 178 22.80 14.34 39.05
CA THR A 178 22.92 15.72 38.57
C THR A 178 24.36 16.05 38.18
N ALA A 179 24.54 16.97 37.25
CA ALA A 179 25.84 17.49 36.86
C ALA A 179 26.41 18.38 37.97
N VAL A 180 27.70 18.25 38.25
CA VAL A 180 28.42 19.03 39.27
C VAL A 180 29.74 19.56 38.74
N GLY A 181 30.32 20.55 39.40
CA GLY A 181 31.64 21.07 39.02
C GLY A 181 31.65 22.09 37.88
N GLY A 182 30.54 22.82 37.69
CA GLY A 182 30.51 24.04 36.89
C GLY A 182 30.37 23.87 35.38
N ARG A 183 30.03 22.66 34.90
CA ARG A 183 29.82 22.36 33.48
C ARG A 183 28.88 21.17 33.30
N ASP A 184 28.24 21.10 32.15
CA ASP A 184 27.39 19.97 31.76
C ASP A 184 28.15 18.64 31.82
N CYS A 185 27.43 17.57 32.11
CA CYS A 185 27.95 16.22 32.16
C CYS A 185 27.31 15.37 31.06
N GLU A 186 28.14 14.65 30.30
CA GLU A 186 27.69 13.69 29.29
C GLU A 186 28.09 12.27 29.74
N PHE A 187 27.17 11.32 29.72
CA PHE A 187 27.43 9.94 30.12
C PHE A 187 26.60 8.95 29.30
N TYR A 188 27.03 7.69 29.26
CA TYR A 188 26.20 6.60 28.75
C TYR A 188 25.47 5.95 29.92
N ALA A 189 24.17 5.73 29.79
CA ALA A 189 23.38 4.93 30.72
C ALA A 189 22.97 3.63 30.00
N MET A 190 23.32 2.48 30.56
CA MET A 190 22.90 1.17 30.06
C MET A 190 21.90 0.57 31.03
N VAL A 191 20.62 0.61 30.67
CA VAL A 191 19.54 0.05 31.48
C VAL A 191 19.32 -1.41 31.10
N LEU A 192 19.52 -2.32 32.03
CA LEU A 192 19.38 -3.76 31.86
C LEU A 192 18.00 -4.21 32.34
N ASN A 193 17.24 -4.86 31.45
CA ASN A 193 15.90 -5.34 31.73
C ASN A 193 15.90 -6.86 32.03
N PRO A 194 15.47 -7.31 33.23
CA PRO A 194 15.57 -8.72 33.65
C PRO A 194 14.56 -9.66 33.00
N THR A 195 13.50 -9.17 32.36
CA THR A 195 12.39 -10.03 31.88
C THR A 195 12.60 -10.64 30.50
N GLY A 196 13.59 -10.19 29.72
CA GLY A 196 14.08 -10.84 28.48
C GLY A 196 13.02 -11.61 27.69
N GLU A 197 11.92 -10.97 27.27
CA GLU A 197 10.92 -11.67 26.47
C GLU A 197 11.49 -12.06 25.09
N PRO A 198 11.13 -13.23 24.55
CA PRO A 198 11.56 -13.63 23.23
C PRO A 198 10.97 -12.73 22.15
N ILE A 199 11.73 -12.55 21.09
CA ILE A 199 11.40 -11.78 19.88
C ILE A 199 10.05 -12.26 19.28
N PRO A 200 9.10 -11.40 18.89
CA PRO A 200 8.49 -11.58 17.57
C PRO A 200 9.63 -11.33 16.60
N GLU A 201 10.05 -12.37 15.88
CA GLU A 201 11.18 -12.32 14.95
C GLU A 201 11.28 -10.94 14.31
N LEU A 202 12.47 -10.33 14.35
CA LEU A 202 12.83 -9.37 13.30
C LEU A 202 12.86 -10.20 12.01
N GLU A 203 11.68 -10.57 11.52
CA GLU A 203 11.44 -10.57 10.10
C GLU A 203 11.91 -9.18 9.70
N GLN A 204 13.07 -9.14 9.06
CA GLN A 204 13.16 -8.26 7.91
C GLN A 204 11.79 -8.39 7.24
N ALA A 205 11.08 -7.28 7.00
CA ALA A 205 10.37 -7.21 5.73
C ALA A 205 11.44 -7.66 4.75
N LYS A 206 11.37 -8.93 4.34
CA LYS A 206 12.43 -9.61 3.64
C LYS A 206 12.79 -8.63 2.55
N THR A 207 13.97 -8.04 2.57
CA THR A 207 14.54 -7.44 1.37
C THR A 207 14.95 -8.62 0.51
N GLU A 208 13.97 -9.48 0.21
CA GLU A 208 14.08 -10.47 -0.81
C GLU A 208 14.11 -9.65 -2.08
N LEU A 209 15.30 -9.62 -2.67
CA LEU A 209 15.40 -9.66 -4.11
C LEU A 209 14.65 -10.93 -4.56
N THR A 210 13.32 -10.86 -4.62
CA THR A 210 12.55 -11.84 -5.37
C THR A 210 13.09 -11.81 -6.79
N SER A 211 13.20 -12.99 -7.40
CA SER A 211 13.74 -13.09 -8.76
C SER A 211 12.90 -12.18 -9.66
N ALA A 212 13.50 -11.06 -10.05
CA ALA A 212 12.82 -9.99 -10.76
C ALA A 212 12.10 -10.61 -11.97
N PRO A 213 10.80 -10.34 -12.21
CA PRO A 213 10.10 -10.91 -13.35
C PRO A 213 10.91 -10.74 -14.63
N LYS A 214 11.15 -11.85 -15.34
CA LYS A 214 12.02 -11.85 -16.52
C LYS A 214 11.41 -10.95 -17.60
N ARG A 215 11.93 -9.73 -17.74
CA ARG A 215 11.57 -8.86 -18.87
C ARG A 215 12.01 -9.53 -20.17
N VAL A 216 11.04 -9.85 -21.02
CA VAL A 216 11.30 -10.31 -22.38
C VAL A 216 11.99 -9.17 -23.13
N LYS A 217 13.25 -9.36 -23.54
CA LYS A 217 13.93 -8.46 -24.48
C LYS A 217 13.16 -8.51 -25.81
N THR A 218 12.40 -7.47 -26.11
CA THR A 218 11.61 -7.40 -27.35
C THR A 218 12.14 -6.31 -28.28
N ASN A 219 11.83 -6.46 -29.57
CA ASN A 219 11.96 -5.44 -30.61
C ASN A 219 11.37 -4.08 -30.18
N ARG A 220 11.74 -3.01 -30.90
CA ARG A 220 11.17 -1.66 -30.72
C ARG A 220 9.62 -1.73 -30.68
N ARG A 221 9.06 -1.48 -29.48
CA ARG A 221 7.62 -1.35 -29.22
C ARG A 221 7.10 0.03 -29.60
N ILE A 222 5.78 0.16 -29.74
CA ILE A 222 5.11 1.39 -30.19
C ILE A 222 5.38 2.60 -29.29
N TYR A 223 5.50 2.39 -27.96
CA TYR A 223 5.71 3.49 -27.02
C TYR A 223 7.01 4.27 -27.26
N HIS A 224 8.03 3.68 -27.89
CA HIS A 224 9.32 4.34 -28.19
C HIS A 224 9.19 5.53 -29.16
N ASN A 225 8.00 5.78 -29.72
CA ASN A 225 7.75 6.99 -30.49
C ASN A 225 7.48 8.21 -29.60
N PHE A 226 7.18 7.98 -28.31
CA PHE A 226 6.78 9.02 -27.35
C PHE A 226 7.47 8.93 -25.99
N ILE A 227 7.97 7.76 -25.60
CA ILE A 227 8.44 7.49 -24.24
C ILE A 227 9.82 6.84 -24.29
N HIS A 228 10.78 7.45 -23.59
CA HIS A 228 12.16 7.00 -23.54
C HIS A 228 12.61 6.83 -22.09
N PRO A 229 12.50 5.61 -21.53
CA PRO A 229 13.01 5.32 -20.20
C PRO A 229 14.53 5.16 -20.19
N LYS A 230 15.16 5.63 -19.11
CA LYS A 230 16.56 5.34 -18.80
C LYS A 230 16.61 4.42 -17.58
N GLU A 231 17.26 3.28 -17.73
CA GLU A 231 17.37 2.26 -16.68
C GLU A 231 18.82 2.08 -16.23
N ASP A 232 19.01 1.56 -15.01
CA ASP A 232 20.31 1.07 -14.55
C ASP A 232 20.59 -0.36 -15.06
N GLU A 233 21.72 -0.95 -14.64
CA GLU A 233 22.12 -2.31 -15.03
C GLU A 233 21.16 -3.41 -14.54
N ARG A 234 20.32 -3.10 -13.54
CA ARG A 234 19.33 -4.01 -12.95
C ARG A 234 17.94 -3.84 -13.57
N GLY A 235 17.76 -2.84 -14.44
CA GLY A 235 16.48 -2.50 -15.06
C GLY A 235 15.60 -1.59 -14.19
N ALA A 236 16.14 -1.02 -13.11
CA ALA A 236 15.44 -0.03 -12.31
C ALA A 236 15.34 1.29 -13.11
N LEU A 237 14.15 1.90 -13.11
CA LEU A 237 13.94 3.17 -13.80
C LEU A 237 14.67 4.29 -13.07
N LEU A 238 15.49 5.06 -13.79
CA LEU A 238 16.22 6.22 -13.26
C LEU A 238 15.55 7.54 -13.66
N SER A 239 15.04 7.62 -14.89
CA SER A 239 14.37 8.81 -15.41
C SER A 239 13.48 8.47 -16.58
N LEU A 240 12.39 9.22 -16.77
CA LEU A 240 11.51 9.11 -17.92
C LEU A 240 11.48 10.43 -18.71
N SER A 241 11.62 10.33 -20.03
CA SER A 241 11.46 11.48 -20.93
C SER A 241 10.40 11.20 -21.99
N PHE A 242 9.75 12.27 -22.43
CA PHE A 242 8.69 12.23 -23.43
C PHE A 242 9.09 13.06 -24.65
N GLU A 243 8.71 12.57 -25.82
CA GLU A 243 8.85 13.27 -27.09
C GLU A 243 7.51 13.29 -27.83
N ASN A 244 7.24 14.35 -28.57
CA ASN A 244 6.02 14.52 -29.36
C ASN A 244 4.71 14.44 -28.55
N GLU A 245 4.77 14.66 -27.23
CA GLU A 245 3.61 14.60 -26.33
C GLU A 245 2.52 15.62 -26.71
N ASP A 246 2.89 16.75 -27.29
CA ASP A 246 1.97 17.79 -27.76
C ASP A 246 1.11 17.35 -28.95
N LYS A 247 1.54 16.30 -29.67
CA LYS A 247 0.81 15.72 -30.81
C LYS A 247 0.22 14.35 -30.50
N PHE A 248 0.33 13.89 -29.27
CA PHE A 248 -0.08 12.54 -28.90
C PHE A 248 -1.61 12.42 -28.81
N ASN A 249 -2.16 11.36 -29.41
CA ASN A 249 -3.52 10.89 -29.22
C ASN A 249 -3.51 9.37 -29.04
N PHE A 250 -3.91 8.88 -27.86
CA PHE A 250 -3.82 7.46 -27.51
C PHE A 250 -4.53 6.51 -28.50
N ALA A 251 -5.72 6.87 -28.99
CA ALA A 251 -6.47 6.00 -29.90
C ALA A 251 -5.78 5.86 -31.26
N PHE A 252 -5.22 6.93 -31.80
CA PHE A 252 -4.50 6.88 -33.09
C PHE A 252 -3.07 6.37 -32.96
N ASP A 253 -2.33 6.87 -31.98
CA ASP A 253 -0.88 6.66 -31.91
C ASP A 253 -0.50 5.34 -31.26
N ILE A 254 -1.36 4.81 -30.37
CA ILE A 254 -1.14 3.53 -29.69
C ILE A 254 -2.05 2.46 -30.29
N VAL A 255 -3.38 2.60 -30.19
CA VAL A 255 -4.29 1.52 -30.60
C VAL A 255 -4.21 1.26 -32.10
N ASP A 256 -4.45 2.28 -32.94
CA ASP A 256 -4.37 2.12 -34.40
C ASP A 256 -2.93 1.82 -34.86
N GLY A 257 -1.94 2.40 -34.18
CA GLY A 257 -0.53 2.12 -34.44
C GLY A 257 -0.17 0.64 -34.24
N ILE A 258 -0.63 0.03 -33.14
CA ILE A 258 -0.46 -1.40 -32.87
C ILE A 258 -1.28 -2.21 -33.87
N ALA A 259 -2.53 -1.84 -34.13
CA ALA A 259 -3.40 -2.55 -35.08
C ALA A 259 -2.80 -2.63 -36.50
N LYS A 260 -2.14 -1.57 -36.96
CA LYS A 260 -1.46 -1.55 -38.27
C LYS A 260 -0.21 -2.44 -38.31
N LYS A 261 0.49 -2.59 -37.18
CA LYS A 261 1.73 -3.37 -37.08
C LYS A 261 1.49 -4.85 -36.72
N LEU A 262 0.52 -5.10 -35.85
CA LEU A 262 0.21 -6.38 -35.21
C LEU A 262 -1.34 -6.53 -35.11
N PRO A 263 -2.05 -6.67 -36.24
CA PRO A 263 -3.52 -6.62 -36.27
C PRO A 263 -4.17 -7.69 -35.40
N ASP A 264 -3.64 -8.92 -35.44
CA ASP A 264 -4.20 -10.08 -34.74
C ASP A 264 -3.78 -10.17 -33.26
N LYS A 265 -3.00 -9.20 -32.77
CA LYS A 265 -2.58 -9.17 -31.37
C LYS A 265 -3.78 -8.91 -30.48
N MET A 266 -3.96 -9.76 -29.46
CA MET A 266 -5.05 -9.60 -28.49
C MET A 266 -4.88 -8.28 -27.72
N ALA A 267 -5.95 -7.49 -27.68
CA ALA A 267 -6.04 -6.27 -26.87
C ALA A 267 -6.82 -6.54 -25.58
N MET A 268 -7.90 -7.33 -25.67
CA MET A 268 -8.78 -7.62 -24.53
C MET A 268 -9.40 -9.02 -24.63
N LEU A 269 -9.40 -9.74 -23.51
CA LEU A 269 -10.26 -10.90 -23.26
C LEU A 269 -11.34 -10.49 -22.26
N HIS A 270 -12.59 -10.46 -22.71
CA HIS A 270 -13.75 -10.08 -21.90
C HIS A 270 -14.61 -11.30 -21.60
N VAL A 271 -15.02 -11.45 -20.35
CA VAL A 271 -15.97 -12.47 -19.88
C VAL A 271 -17.18 -11.76 -19.28
N SER A 272 -18.39 -12.04 -19.79
CA SER A 272 -19.62 -11.46 -19.23
C SER A 272 -20.06 -12.14 -17.93
N LYS A 273 -21.05 -11.57 -17.24
CA LYS A 273 -21.69 -12.18 -16.06
C LYS A 273 -22.13 -13.63 -16.31
N ASP A 274 -22.70 -13.90 -17.49
CA ASP A 274 -23.12 -15.24 -17.93
C ASP A 274 -21.97 -16.12 -18.48
N LYS A 275 -20.71 -15.77 -18.16
CA LYS A 275 -19.48 -16.47 -18.60
C LYS A 275 -19.28 -16.53 -20.12
N LYS A 276 -19.92 -15.66 -20.91
CA LYS A 276 -19.68 -15.58 -22.34
C LYS A 276 -18.35 -14.86 -22.63
N GLU A 277 -17.44 -15.61 -23.23
CA GLU A 277 -16.12 -15.13 -23.63
C GLU A 277 -16.18 -14.33 -24.93
N ARG A 278 -15.41 -13.24 -25.00
CA ARG A 278 -15.21 -12.40 -26.18
C ARG A 278 -13.75 -12.01 -26.24
N ILE A 279 -13.11 -12.22 -27.38
CA ILE A 279 -11.73 -11.82 -27.64
C ILE A 279 -11.77 -10.67 -28.62
N PHE A 280 -11.03 -9.61 -28.31
CA PHE A 280 -10.86 -8.45 -29.17
C PHE A 280 -9.37 -8.25 -29.45
N THR A 281 -9.02 -8.17 -30.72
CA THR A 281 -7.69 -7.82 -31.20
C THR A 281 -7.52 -6.30 -31.27
N PHE A 282 -6.29 -5.82 -31.45
CA PHE A 282 -6.05 -4.40 -31.71
C PHE A 282 -6.72 -3.95 -33.02
N LYS A 283 -6.83 -4.82 -34.04
CA LYS A 283 -7.60 -4.52 -35.25
C LYS A 283 -9.09 -4.31 -34.94
N ASP A 284 -9.69 -5.19 -34.15
CA ASP A 284 -11.10 -5.04 -33.73
C ASP A 284 -11.30 -3.72 -32.98
N MET A 285 -10.38 -3.38 -32.06
CA MET A 285 -10.44 -2.12 -31.30
C MET A 285 -10.31 -0.89 -32.22
N MET A 286 -9.43 -0.91 -33.22
CA MET A 286 -9.29 0.17 -34.21
C MET A 286 -10.58 0.36 -35.02
N GLU A 287 -11.14 -0.74 -35.54
CA GLU A 287 -12.33 -0.73 -36.40
C GLU A 287 -13.59 -0.34 -35.61
N TYR A 288 -13.87 -0.98 -34.48
CA TYR A 288 -15.06 -0.69 -33.67
C TYR A 288 -14.99 0.72 -33.05
N SER A 289 -13.82 1.22 -32.68
CA SER A 289 -13.69 2.60 -32.21
C SER A 289 -13.87 3.63 -33.33
N ALA A 290 -13.46 3.33 -34.57
CA ALA A 290 -13.75 4.19 -35.71
C ALA A 290 -15.25 4.22 -36.04
N GLN A 291 -15.94 3.08 -35.95
CA GLN A 291 -17.40 3.02 -36.05
C GLN A 291 -18.07 3.84 -34.95
N ALA A 292 -17.62 3.69 -33.70
CA ALA A 292 -18.13 4.48 -32.57
C ALA A 292 -17.87 5.99 -32.76
N ALA A 293 -16.70 6.40 -33.25
CA ALA A 293 -16.41 7.81 -33.54
C ALA A 293 -17.36 8.39 -34.61
N ASN A 294 -17.56 7.67 -35.71
CA ASN A 294 -18.51 8.07 -36.76
C ASN A 294 -19.96 8.11 -36.25
N TYR A 295 -20.33 7.15 -35.40
CA TYR A 295 -21.63 7.12 -34.75
C TYR A 295 -21.86 8.36 -33.87
N PHE A 296 -20.95 8.66 -32.93
CA PHE A 296 -21.10 9.86 -32.10
C PHE A 296 -21.11 11.14 -32.92
N LYS A 297 -20.28 11.23 -33.96
CA LYS A 297 -20.27 12.36 -34.90
C LYS A 297 -21.63 12.54 -35.59
N SER A 298 -22.28 11.45 -36.00
CA SER A 298 -23.61 11.47 -36.63
C SER A 298 -24.71 11.99 -35.69
N LEU A 299 -24.56 11.76 -34.38
CA LEU A 299 -25.46 12.27 -33.35
C LEU A 299 -25.20 13.75 -33.03
N GLY A 300 -24.21 14.39 -33.66
CA GLY A 300 -23.88 15.80 -33.46
C GLY A 300 -22.94 16.05 -32.27
N ILE A 301 -22.27 15.01 -31.76
CA ILE A 301 -21.16 15.16 -30.82
C ILE A 301 -19.95 15.74 -31.55
N LYS A 302 -19.27 16.70 -30.91
CA LYS A 302 -18.14 17.45 -31.45
C LYS A 302 -16.96 17.42 -30.47
N LYS A 303 -15.80 17.88 -30.94
CA LYS A 303 -14.63 18.14 -30.09
C LYS A 303 -15.02 19.05 -28.92
N GLY A 304 -14.64 18.65 -27.71
CA GLY A 304 -14.94 19.37 -26.46
C GLY A 304 -16.30 19.06 -25.83
N ASP A 305 -17.21 18.35 -26.50
CA ASP A 305 -18.47 17.92 -25.88
C ASP A 305 -18.21 16.88 -24.79
N LYS A 306 -18.91 16.98 -23.65
CA LYS A 306 -18.75 16.09 -22.51
C LYS A 306 -19.71 14.91 -22.65
N VAL A 307 -19.18 13.69 -22.67
CA VAL A 307 -19.95 12.45 -22.83
C VAL A 307 -19.71 11.55 -21.63
N MET A 308 -20.77 11.31 -20.86
CA MET A 308 -20.72 10.44 -19.69
C MET A 308 -20.87 8.96 -20.07
N LEU A 309 -20.02 8.10 -19.51
CA LEU A 309 -20.06 6.65 -19.74
C LEU A 309 -20.37 5.93 -18.44
N VAL A 310 -21.52 5.24 -18.38
CA VAL A 310 -21.99 4.47 -17.22
C VAL A 310 -22.21 3.02 -17.65
N LEU A 311 -21.12 2.25 -17.73
CA LEU A 311 -21.10 0.99 -18.47
C LEU A 311 -20.56 -0.21 -17.67
N LYS A 312 -20.50 -0.12 -16.34
CA LYS A 312 -20.02 -1.21 -15.46
C LYS A 312 -18.67 -1.74 -15.93
N ARG A 313 -18.61 -2.94 -16.50
CA ARG A 313 -17.43 -3.53 -17.16
C ARG A 313 -17.77 -4.08 -18.55
N HIS A 314 -18.85 -3.60 -19.16
CA HIS A 314 -19.28 -4.00 -20.51
C HIS A 314 -18.24 -3.64 -21.56
N TYR A 315 -17.96 -4.55 -22.51
CA TYR A 315 -16.95 -4.36 -23.56
C TYR A 315 -17.16 -3.09 -24.42
N GLN A 316 -18.40 -2.61 -24.54
CA GLN A 316 -18.77 -1.40 -25.27
C GLN A 316 -18.07 -0.14 -24.74
N PHE A 317 -17.69 -0.14 -23.45
CA PHE A 317 -16.95 0.96 -22.84
C PHE A 317 -15.64 1.25 -23.60
N TRP A 318 -14.90 0.22 -24.01
CA TRP A 318 -13.64 0.37 -24.74
C TRP A 318 -13.85 0.92 -26.15
N PHE A 319 -14.94 0.56 -26.82
CA PHE A 319 -15.26 1.12 -28.14
C PHE A 319 -15.65 2.59 -28.02
N ALA A 320 -16.49 2.91 -27.03
CA ALA A 320 -16.97 4.25 -26.78
C ALA A 320 -15.82 5.20 -26.40
N VAL A 321 -15.00 4.84 -25.41
CA VAL A 321 -13.89 5.69 -24.94
C VAL A 321 -12.90 5.98 -26.08
N LEU A 322 -12.52 4.97 -26.87
CA LEU A 322 -11.60 5.17 -27.99
C LEU A 322 -12.24 6.00 -29.12
N GLY A 323 -13.51 5.77 -29.42
CA GLY A 323 -14.23 6.55 -30.43
C GLY A 323 -14.37 8.03 -30.05
N LEU A 324 -14.62 8.30 -28.78
CA LEU A 324 -14.67 9.66 -28.24
C LEU A 324 -13.28 10.32 -28.24
N HIS A 325 -12.22 9.57 -27.94
CA HIS A 325 -10.83 10.06 -28.05
C HIS A 325 -10.42 10.39 -29.49
N LYS A 326 -10.89 9.62 -30.48
CA LYS A 326 -10.68 9.94 -31.90
C LYS A 326 -11.43 11.21 -32.32
N LEU A 327 -12.67 11.37 -31.83
CA LEU A 327 -13.54 12.50 -32.14
C LEU A 327 -13.15 13.80 -31.41
N GLY A 328 -12.53 13.67 -30.22
CA GLY A 328 -12.14 14.79 -29.36
C GLY A 328 -13.19 15.22 -28.35
N ALA A 329 -14.19 14.38 -28.13
CA ALA A 329 -15.11 14.56 -27.02
C ALA A 329 -14.42 14.22 -25.70
N VAL A 330 -14.86 14.86 -24.62
CA VAL A 330 -14.30 14.64 -23.28
C VAL A 330 -15.08 13.54 -22.60
N VAL A 331 -14.40 12.45 -22.24
CA VAL A 331 -15.03 11.29 -21.60
C VAL A 331 -15.19 11.53 -20.11
N ILE A 332 -16.37 11.22 -19.57
CA ILE A 332 -16.65 11.23 -18.13
C ILE A 332 -17.11 9.84 -17.69
N PRO A 333 -16.21 8.95 -17.26
CA PRO A 333 -16.64 7.67 -16.68
C PRO A 333 -17.34 7.91 -15.34
N ALA A 334 -18.41 7.16 -15.11
CA ALA A 334 -19.16 7.20 -13.86
C ALA A 334 -19.70 5.81 -13.49
N THR A 335 -19.88 5.57 -12.20
CA THR A 335 -20.40 4.29 -11.70
C THR A 335 -21.91 4.16 -11.95
N HIS A 336 -22.37 2.94 -12.18
CA HIS A 336 -23.81 2.61 -12.29
C HIS A 336 -24.57 2.80 -10.97
N GLN A 337 -23.87 2.94 -9.84
CA GLN A 337 -24.48 3.09 -8.52
C GLN A 337 -25.04 4.49 -8.22
N LEU A 338 -24.82 5.46 -9.11
CA LEU A 338 -25.31 6.82 -8.94
C LEU A 338 -26.85 6.87 -8.93
N LYS A 339 -27.38 7.79 -8.13
CA LYS A 339 -28.81 8.09 -8.09
C LYS A 339 -29.17 9.31 -8.93
N ASP A 340 -30.45 9.57 -9.09
CA ASP A 340 -30.98 10.73 -9.82
C ASP A 340 -30.30 12.06 -9.44
N HIS A 341 -30.21 12.38 -8.15
CA HIS A 341 -29.57 13.62 -7.69
C HIS A 341 -28.05 13.66 -7.97
N ASP A 342 -27.38 12.51 -7.96
CA ASP A 342 -25.98 12.38 -8.34
C ASP A 342 -25.75 12.66 -9.83
N PHE A 343 -26.65 12.16 -10.67
CA PHE A 343 -26.64 12.39 -12.11
C PHE A 343 -26.96 13.84 -12.42
N GLU A 344 -28.01 14.40 -11.82
CA GLU A 344 -28.41 15.80 -12.01
C GLU A 344 -27.25 16.75 -11.69
N TYR A 345 -26.59 16.55 -10.55
CA TYR A 345 -25.40 17.33 -10.18
C TYR A 345 -24.32 17.24 -11.26
N ARG A 346 -23.96 16.03 -11.69
CA ARG A 346 -22.85 15.82 -12.64
C ARG A 346 -23.18 16.34 -14.03
N PHE A 347 -24.42 16.18 -14.48
CA PHE A 347 -24.86 16.70 -15.77
C PHE A 347 -24.74 18.22 -15.81
N ASN A 348 -25.20 18.89 -14.76
CA ASN A 348 -25.17 20.34 -14.68
C ASN A 348 -23.74 20.88 -14.43
N ALA A 349 -22.98 20.27 -13.52
CA ALA A 349 -21.63 20.72 -13.18
C ALA A 349 -20.62 20.57 -14.33
N ALA A 350 -20.72 19.50 -15.11
CA ALA A 350 -19.84 19.26 -16.24
C ALA A 350 -20.46 19.65 -17.59
N ASP A 351 -21.68 20.20 -17.64
CA ASP A 351 -22.40 20.50 -18.89
C ASP A 351 -22.42 19.28 -19.84
N VAL A 352 -22.86 18.14 -19.30
CA VAL A 352 -22.86 16.84 -20.01
C VAL A 352 -23.89 16.90 -21.13
N LYS A 353 -23.43 16.65 -22.36
CA LYS A 353 -24.26 16.68 -23.56
C LYS A 353 -24.89 15.33 -23.89
N ALA A 354 -24.17 14.25 -23.63
CA ALA A 354 -24.62 12.90 -23.92
C ALA A 354 -24.23 11.91 -22.84
N ILE A 355 -25.01 10.85 -22.72
CA ILE A 355 -24.72 9.71 -21.86
C ILE A 355 -24.81 8.40 -22.64
N VAL A 356 -23.85 7.50 -22.41
CA VAL A 356 -23.91 6.09 -22.81
C VAL A 356 -24.09 5.26 -21.54
N CYS A 357 -25.28 4.67 -21.37
CA CYS A 357 -25.72 4.06 -20.13
C CYS A 357 -26.03 2.58 -20.31
N THR A 358 -25.68 1.76 -19.32
CA THR A 358 -26.16 0.38 -19.22
C THR A 358 -27.67 0.32 -18.96
N ALA A 359 -28.32 -0.71 -19.51
CA ALA A 359 -29.68 -1.08 -19.15
C ALA A 359 -29.78 -1.81 -17.80
N ASP A 360 -28.65 -2.24 -17.22
CA ASP A 360 -28.61 -2.99 -15.97
C ASP A 360 -28.99 -2.12 -14.74
N ASP A 361 -29.47 -2.80 -13.70
CA ASP A 361 -29.63 -2.29 -12.32
C ASP A 361 -30.51 -1.03 -12.18
N GLY A 362 -31.39 -0.76 -13.14
CA GLY A 362 -32.28 0.42 -13.13
C GLY A 362 -31.52 1.75 -13.31
N THR A 363 -30.27 1.70 -13.77
CA THR A 363 -29.42 2.90 -13.92
C THR A 363 -30.07 3.93 -14.84
N TYR A 364 -30.65 3.49 -15.96
CA TYR A 364 -31.31 4.36 -16.92
C TYR A 364 -32.53 5.09 -16.32
N GLU A 365 -33.23 4.51 -15.34
CA GLU A 365 -34.37 5.15 -14.67
C GLU A 365 -33.90 6.36 -13.87
N GLN A 366 -32.76 6.22 -13.18
CA GLN A 366 -32.14 7.32 -12.44
C GLN A 366 -31.71 8.46 -13.38
N VAL A 367 -31.23 8.12 -14.59
CA VAL A 367 -30.90 9.11 -15.62
C VAL A 367 -32.13 9.85 -16.12
N GLU A 368 -33.25 9.14 -16.37
CA GLU A 368 -34.51 9.76 -16.81
C GLU A 368 -35.12 10.68 -15.74
N LEU A 369 -34.92 10.37 -14.46
CA LEU A 369 -35.31 11.25 -13.37
C LEU A 369 -34.47 12.53 -13.36
N ALA A 370 -33.14 12.39 -13.46
CA ALA A 370 -32.19 13.50 -13.47
C ALA A 370 -32.31 14.42 -14.70
N GLU A 371 -32.61 13.85 -15.87
CA GLU A 371 -32.74 14.57 -17.15
C GLU A 371 -33.74 15.72 -17.07
N LYS A 372 -34.80 15.59 -16.26
CA LYS A 372 -35.84 16.61 -16.08
C LYS A 372 -35.27 17.95 -15.60
N ASN A 373 -34.15 17.91 -14.88
CA ASN A 373 -33.47 19.06 -14.29
C ASN A 373 -32.07 19.30 -14.92
N ALA A 374 -31.76 18.66 -16.04
CA ALA A 374 -30.45 18.71 -16.68
C ALA A 374 -30.58 19.06 -18.18
N PRO A 375 -30.83 20.35 -18.52
CA PRO A 375 -31.10 20.77 -19.90
C PRO A 375 -29.90 20.60 -20.85
N SER A 376 -28.68 20.42 -20.31
CA SER A 376 -27.49 20.13 -21.10
C SER A 376 -27.54 18.74 -21.73
N LEU A 377 -28.22 17.76 -21.08
CA LEU A 377 -28.30 16.39 -21.55
C LEU A 377 -29.27 16.30 -22.74
N GLN A 378 -28.71 16.12 -23.94
CA GLN A 378 -29.47 16.12 -25.19
C GLN A 378 -29.60 14.73 -25.82
N ILE A 379 -28.65 13.83 -25.52
CA ILE A 379 -28.52 12.55 -26.21
C ILE A 379 -28.37 11.44 -25.19
N LYS A 380 -29.30 10.48 -25.22
CA LYS A 380 -29.32 9.30 -24.37
C LYS A 380 -29.09 8.05 -25.21
N ILE A 381 -28.04 7.30 -24.89
CA ILE A 381 -27.60 6.12 -25.62
C ILE A 381 -27.57 4.94 -24.65
N MET A 382 -28.21 3.83 -25.00
CA MET A 382 -28.34 2.64 -24.17
C MET A 382 -27.50 1.50 -24.72
N VAL A 383 -26.96 0.69 -23.80
CA VAL A 383 -26.26 -0.57 -24.08
C VAL A 383 -27.02 -1.72 -23.42
N GLY A 384 -27.14 -2.84 -24.13
CA GLY A 384 -27.71 -4.09 -23.61
C GLY A 384 -29.23 -4.24 -23.69
N ALA A 385 -29.96 -3.17 -24.06
CA ALA A 385 -31.40 -3.21 -24.28
C ALA A 385 -31.88 -2.10 -25.23
N GLU A 386 -33.15 -2.20 -25.64
CA GLU A 386 -33.86 -1.17 -26.39
C GLU A 386 -34.88 -0.46 -25.49
N ARG A 387 -34.98 0.86 -25.64
CA ARG A 387 -35.94 1.67 -24.89
C ARG A 387 -36.35 2.91 -25.69
N GLU A 388 -37.64 3.25 -25.64
CA GLU A 388 -38.14 4.47 -26.25
C GLU A 388 -37.46 5.72 -25.66
N GLY A 389 -37.10 6.68 -26.51
CA GLY A 389 -36.35 7.87 -26.10
C GLY A 389 -34.84 7.65 -25.89
N TRP A 390 -34.35 6.43 -26.10
CA TRP A 390 -32.93 6.09 -26.08
C TRP A 390 -32.48 5.56 -27.44
N ARG A 391 -31.23 5.87 -27.81
CA ARG A 391 -30.57 5.27 -28.98
C ARG A 391 -29.98 3.92 -28.59
N ASN A 392 -30.07 2.92 -29.47
CA ASN A 392 -29.50 1.59 -29.22
C ASN A 392 -28.05 1.57 -29.70
N PHE A 393 -27.09 1.64 -28.77
CA PHE A 393 -25.67 1.62 -29.12
C PHE A 393 -25.34 0.36 -29.90
N ASP A 394 -25.71 -0.82 -29.38
CA ASP A 394 -25.27 -2.14 -29.87
C ASP A 394 -25.64 -2.40 -31.33
N GLU A 395 -26.76 -1.87 -31.81
CA GLU A 395 -27.19 -2.00 -33.20
C GLU A 395 -26.71 -0.83 -34.06
N GLU A 396 -26.80 0.41 -33.56
CA GLU A 396 -26.59 1.59 -34.38
C GLU A 396 -25.12 1.81 -34.76
N PHE A 397 -24.16 1.61 -33.85
CA PHE A 397 -22.76 1.96 -34.13
C PHE A 397 -22.17 1.14 -35.29
N LYS A 398 -22.62 -0.12 -35.43
CA LYS A 398 -22.16 -1.05 -36.47
C LYS A 398 -22.56 -0.63 -37.88
N LEU A 399 -23.54 0.28 -38.01
CA LEU A 399 -24.02 0.80 -39.30
C LEU A 399 -23.07 1.85 -39.89
N TYR A 400 -22.11 2.34 -39.11
CA TYR A 400 -21.17 3.38 -39.53
C TYR A 400 -19.86 2.79 -40.05
N SER A 401 -19.13 3.60 -40.82
CA SER A 401 -17.82 3.24 -41.38
C SER A 401 -16.83 2.85 -40.28
N ASN A 402 -16.09 1.77 -40.49
CA ASN A 402 -14.97 1.35 -39.63
C ASN A 402 -13.66 2.12 -39.93
N VAL A 403 -13.75 3.21 -40.68
CA VAL A 403 -12.64 4.13 -40.96
C VAL A 403 -12.97 5.51 -40.41
N PHE A 404 -12.07 6.07 -39.60
CA PHE A 404 -12.12 7.44 -39.09
C PHE A 404 -10.72 8.04 -39.20
N GLU A 405 -10.55 9.01 -40.11
CA GLU A 405 -9.23 9.52 -40.47
C GLU A 405 -8.70 10.56 -39.47
N ARG A 406 -7.39 10.53 -39.24
CA ARG A 406 -6.68 11.60 -38.55
C ARG A 406 -6.53 12.79 -39.50
N THR A 407 -6.86 13.97 -39.01
CA THR A 407 -6.80 15.24 -39.75
C THR A 407 -5.93 16.24 -38.98
N ASP A 408 -5.65 17.40 -39.57
CA ASP A 408 -4.87 18.45 -38.89
C ASP A 408 -5.58 18.99 -37.63
N ASP A 409 -6.92 18.91 -37.58
CA ASP A 409 -7.74 19.33 -36.43
C ASP A 409 -7.94 18.23 -35.37
N THR A 410 -7.30 17.06 -35.55
CA THR A 410 -7.45 15.94 -34.61
C THR A 410 -7.00 16.34 -33.20
N PRO A 411 -7.82 16.04 -32.17
CA PRO A 411 -7.49 16.35 -30.77
C PRO A 411 -6.20 15.66 -30.32
N CYS A 412 -5.34 16.39 -29.62
CA CYS A 412 -4.07 15.86 -29.11
C CYS A 412 -3.47 16.71 -27.98
N GLY A 413 -2.39 16.20 -27.38
CA GLY A 413 -1.58 16.94 -26.40
C GLY A 413 -2.40 17.50 -25.24
N ASP A 414 -2.53 18.83 -25.20
CA ASP A 414 -3.16 19.56 -24.09
C ASP A 414 -4.69 19.71 -24.20
N ASP A 415 -5.31 19.23 -25.29
CA ASP A 415 -6.77 19.14 -25.39
C ASP A 415 -7.35 18.30 -24.25
N TYR A 416 -8.49 18.69 -23.70
CA TYR A 416 -9.21 17.87 -22.71
C TYR A 416 -9.65 16.55 -23.35
N MET A 417 -9.42 15.46 -22.63
CA MET A 417 -9.70 14.10 -23.09
C MET A 417 -10.60 13.34 -22.11
N LEU A 418 -10.39 13.54 -20.81
CA LEU A 418 -10.98 12.72 -19.77
C LEU A 418 -11.24 13.56 -18.52
N MET A 419 -12.35 13.33 -17.83
CA MET A 419 -12.66 13.99 -16.57
C MET A 419 -13.18 12.98 -15.55
N PHE A 420 -12.73 13.09 -14.31
CA PHE A 420 -13.25 12.30 -13.20
C PHE A 420 -13.96 13.20 -12.20
N PHE A 421 -15.14 12.77 -11.74
CA PHE A 421 -15.73 13.34 -10.54
C PHE A 421 -15.05 12.71 -9.31
N THR A 422 -14.35 13.54 -8.55
CA THR A 422 -13.54 13.18 -7.39
C THR A 422 -14.24 13.66 -6.13
N SER A 423 -14.39 12.78 -5.13
CA SER A 423 -14.98 13.16 -3.85
C SER A 423 -14.06 14.13 -3.11
N GLY A 424 -14.54 15.34 -2.82
CA GLY A 424 -13.91 16.20 -1.82
C GLY A 424 -14.21 15.70 -0.40
N THR A 425 -13.35 16.06 0.55
CA THR A 425 -13.56 15.79 1.98
C THR A 425 -14.65 16.67 2.60
N THR A 426 -14.96 17.80 1.94
CA THR A 426 -16.12 18.65 2.17
C THR A 426 -16.83 18.96 0.85
N GLY A 427 -18.17 18.85 0.83
CA GLY A 427 -19.00 19.27 -0.33
C GLY A 427 -19.20 18.24 -1.45
N TYR A 428 -19.71 18.72 -2.59
CA TYR A 428 -20.00 17.92 -3.78
C TYR A 428 -18.70 17.54 -4.54
N PRO A 429 -18.70 16.46 -5.35
CA PRO A 429 -17.52 16.02 -6.08
C PRO A 429 -16.95 17.05 -7.08
N LYS A 430 -15.63 17.27 -7.07
CA LYS A 430 -14.89 18.16 -7.99
C LYS A 430 -14.52 17.44 -9.28
N ILE A 431 -14.35 18.16 -10.39
CA ILE A 431 -14.08 17.55 -11.71
C ILE A 431 -12.59 17.63 -12.04
N ALA A 432 -11.82 16.57 -11.77
CA ALA A 432 -10.41 16.50 -12.16
C ALA A 432 -10.29 16.29 -13.67
N ALA A 433 -9.72 17.26 -14.41
CA ALA A 433 -9.69 17.25 -15.87
C ALA A 433 -8.31 16.89 -16.41
N HIS A 434 -8.26 15.93 -17.34
CA HIS A 434 -7.05 15.36 -17.91
C HIS A 434 -6.96 15.61 -19.41
N SER A 435 -5.74 15.78 -19.89
CA SER A 435 -5.46 15.95 -21.32
C SER A 435 -5.08 14.63 -22.01
N PHE A 436 -4.81 14.70 -23.31
CA PHE A 436 -4.27 13.57 -24.05
C PHE A 436 -2.87 13.16 -23.58
N LYS A 437 -2.16 13.96 -22.78
CA LYS A 437 -0.88 13.57 -22.16
C LYS A 437 -1.05 12.59 -20.98
N TYR A 438 -2.25 12.47 -20.41
CA TYR A 438 -2.51 11.59 -19.24
C TYR A 438 -2.12 10.11 -19.45
N PRO A 439 -2.49 9.45 -20.58
CA PRO A 439 -2.10 8.07 -20.85
C PRO A 439 -0.58 7.84 -20.82
N LEU A 440 0.24 8.81 -21.25
CA LEU A 440 1.70 8.67 -21.27
C LEU A 440 2.26 8.45 -19.85
N GLY A 441 1.69 9.10 -18.84
CA GLY A 441 2.08 8.91 -17.44
C GLY A 441 1.79 7.50 -16.91
N HIS A 442 0.89 6.75 -17.54
CA HIS A 442 0.60 5.36 -17.17
C HIS A 442 1.62 4.34 -17.68
N PHE A 443 2.61 4.76 -18.47
CA PHE A 443 3.70 3.88 -18.84
C PHE A 443 4.44 3.34 -17.61
N ILE A 444 4.70 4.19 -16.60
CA ILE A 444 5.31 3.72 -15.35
C ILE A 444 4.38 2.74 -14.63
N THR A 445 3.10 3.10 -14.51
CA THR A 445 2.06 2.27 -13.88
C THR A 445 2.06 0.85 -14.45
N ALA A 446 2.10 0.70 -15.77
CA ALA A 446 2.04 -0.62 -16.39
C ALA A 446 3.39 -1.32 -16.51
N ASN A 447 4.45 -0.62 -16.92
CA ASN A 447 5.74 -1.24 -17.26
C ASN A 447 6.63 -1.54 -16.05
N TYR A 448 6.59 -0.69 -15.01
CA TYR A 448 7.49 -0.82 -13.86
C TYR A 448 6.77 -1.20 -12.56
N TRP A 449 5.49 -0.84 -12.42
CA TRP A 449 4.72 -1.23 -11.24
C TRP A 449 3.91 -2.49 -11.47
N HIS A 450 2.93 -2.49 -12.38
CA HIS A 450 2.19 -3.71 -12.71
C HIS A 450 3.06 -4.78 -13.39
N CYS A 451 4.22 -4.40 -13.94
CA CYS A 451 5.15 -5.27 -14.66
C CYS A 451 4.47 -6.08 -15.78
N VAL A 452 3.58 -5.45 -16.55
CA VAL A 452 2.75 -6.18 -17.51
C VAL A 452 3.57 -6.92 -18.55
N ASN A 453 3.20 -8.17 -18.80
CA ASN A 453 3.78 -9.00 -19.84
C ASN A 453 3.08 -8.71 -21.19
N PRO A 454 3.78 -8.27 -22.25
CA PRO A 454 3.17 -7.99 -23.56
C PRO A 454 2.64 -9.23 -24.29
N GLN A 455 3.03 -10.42 -23.85
CA GLN A 455 2.51 -11.72 -24.30
C GLN A 455 1.54 -12.32 -23.27
N GLY A 456 1.38 -11.67 -22.13
CA GLY A 456 0.50 -12.09 -21.06
C GLY A 456 -0.84 -11.36 -21.08
N LEU A 457 -1.52 -11.50 -19.95
CA LEU A 457 -2.86 -11.00 -19.71
C LEU A 457 -2.91 -10.35 -18.32
N HIS A 458 -3.26 -9.07 -18.28
CA HIS A 458 -3.33 -8.28 -17.05
C HIS A 458 -4.76 -8.15 -16.56
N LEU A 459 -5.03 -8.53 -15.31
CA LEU A 459 -6.31 -8.32 -14.64
C LEU A 459 -6.19 -7.23 -13.59
N THR A 460 -6.94 -6.14 -13.77
CA THR A 460 -7.26 -5.21 -12.68
C THR A 460 -8.71 -5.38 -12.25
N ILE A 461 -8.99 -5.50 -10.95
CA ILE A 461 -10.36 -5.51 -10.42
C ILE A 461 -10.80 -4.06 -10.15
N SER A 462 -11.63 -3.52 -11.05
CA SER A 462 -12.19 -2.17 -10.93
C SER A 462 -13.42 -1.97 -11.84
N ASP A 463 -14.33 -1.09 -11.44
CA ASP A 463 -15.42 -0.56 -12.26
C ASP A 463 -14.94 0.51 -13.23
N THR A 464 -15.52 0.55 -14.43
CA THR A 464 -15.13 1.55 -15.44
C THR A 464 -15.40 2.98 -15.01
N GLY A 465 -16.32 3.19 -14.05
CA GLY A 465 -16.59 4.48 -13.43
C GLY A 465 -15.49 5.04 -12.52
N TRP A 466 -14.49 4.23 -12.16
CA TRP A 466 -13.36 4.66 -11.31
C TRP A 466 -12.10 4.93 -12.12
N ALA A 467 -11.29 5.90 -11.69
CA ALA A 467 -9.98 6.20 -12.29
C ALA A 467 -9.07 4.96 -12.36
N LYS A 468 -9.18 4.03 -11.39
CA LYS A 468 -8.41 2.79 -11.37
C LYS A 468 -8.64 1.90 -12.61
N SER A 469 -9.80 2.00 -13.29
CA SER A 469 -10.01 1.34 -14.59
C SER A 469 -9.06 1.87 -15.65
N MET A 470 -8.81 3.18 -15.69
CA MET A 470 -7.86 3.78 -16.64
C MET A 470 -6.41 3.41 -16.36
N TRP A 471 -6.08 3.20 -15.08
CA TRP A 471 -4.77 2.73 -14.64
C TRP A 471 -4.50 1.26 -14.99
N GLY A 472 -5.55 0.43 -14.96
CA GLY A 472 -5.44 -1.02 -14.93
C GLY A 472 -6.04 -1.77 -16.12
N LYS A 473 -6.80 -1.10 -16.98
CA LYS A 473 -7.61 -1.77 -18.02
C LYS A 473 -7.53 -1.09 -19.39
N LEU A 474 -6.63 -0.14 -19.59
CA LEU A 474 -6.59 0.62 -20.82
C LEU A 474 -5.20 1.17 -21.15
N TYR A 475 -4.83 2.31 -20.54
CA TYR A 475 -3.79 3.17 -21.09
C TYR A 475 -2.40 2.55 -21.03
N GLY A 476 -1.89 2.31 -19.81
CA GLY A 476 -0.54 1.79 -19.62
C GLY A 476 -0.37 0.38 -20.21
N GLN A 477 -1.38 -0.47 -20.05
CA GLN A 477 -1.35 -1.85 -20.52
C GLN A 477 -1.16 -1.89 -22.05
N TRP A 478 -1.95 -1.13 -22.79
CA TRP A 478 -1.85 -1.10 -24.26
C TRP A 478 -0.64 -0.30 -24.76
N LEU A 479 -0.18 0.74 -24.03
CA LEU A 479 1.12 1.36 -24.29
C LEU A 479 2.26 0.34 -24.26
N CYS A 480 2.20 -0.59 -23.31
CA CYS A 480 3.15 -1.70 -23.19
C CYS A 480 2.85 -2.88 -24.13
N GLU A 481 1.85 -2.76 -25.00
CA GLU A 481 1.34 -3.81 -25.88
C GLU A 481 0.91 -5.09 -25.11
N ALA A 482 0.37 -4.96 -23.89
CA ALA A 482 -0.14 -6.08 -23.10
C ALA A 482 -1.67 -6.16 -23.18
N ALA A 483 -2.22 -7.38 -23.26
CA ALA A 483 -3.66 -7.58 -23.27
C ALA A 483 -4.27 -7.38 -21.87
N VAL A 484 -5.54 -6.96 -21.82
CA VAL A 484 -6.28 -6.80 -20.56
C VAL A 484 -7.36 -7.88 -20.42
N PHE A 485 -7.52 -8.43 -19.21
CA PHE A 485 -8.63 -9.29 -18.85
C PHE A 485 -9.72 -8.48 -18.16
N VAL A 486 -10.94 -8.61 -18.65
CA VAL A 486 -12.11 -7.94 -18.10
C VAL A 486 -13.16 -8.98 -17.75
N TYR A 487 -13.43 -9.13 -16.46
CA TYR A 487 -14.56 -9.90 -16.00
C TYR A 487 -15.70 -8.98 -15.55
N ASP A 488 -16.81 -9.02 -16.27
CA ASP A 488 -18.01 -8.20 -16.06
C ASP A 488 -18.99 -8.87 -15.10
N PHE A 489 -18.63 -8.89 -13.82
CA PHE A 489 -19.44 -9.40 -12.72
C PHE A 489 -20.25 -8.29 -12.02
N ASP A 490 -21.35 -8.68 -11.37
CA ASP A 490 -22.20 -7.78 -10.59
C ASP A 490 -21.65 -7.56 -9.17
N ARG A 491 -21.46 -8.66 -8.42
CA ARG A 491 -20.87 -8.65 -7.08
C ARG A 491 -19.55 -9.42 -7.09
N PHE A 492 -18.55 -8.90 -6.40
CA PHE A 492 -17.29 -9.61 -6.24
C PHE A 492 -17.51 -10.88 -5.39
N ASP A 493 -17.03 -12.00 -5.92
CA ASP A 493 -16.97 -13.30 -5.26
C ASP A 493 -15.59 -13.91 -5.58
N ALA A 494 -14.81 -14.15 -4.53
CA ALA A 494 -13.46 -14.70 -4.68
C ALA A 494 -13.50 -16.10 -5.29
N SER A 495 -14.47 -16.94 -4.91
CA SER A 495 -14.61 -18.31 -5.38
C SER A 495 -14.91 -18.40 -6.88
N ASP A 496 -15.49 -17.34 -7.45
CA ASP A 496 -15.84 -17.22 -8.85
C ASP A 496 -14.71 -16.67 -9.74
N ILE A 497 -13.84 -15.82 -9.14
CA ILE A 497 -12.71 -15.18 -9.84
C ILE A 497 -11.45 -16.03 -9.77
N LEU A 498 -11.15 -16.66 -8.63
CA LEU A 498 -9.93 -17.45 -8.44
C LEU A 498 -9.72 -18.56 -9.51
N PRO A 499 -10.76 -19.30 -9.96
CA PRO A 499 -10.61 -20.28 -11.05
C PRO A 499 -10.17 -19.67 -12.40
N MET A 500 -10.39 -18.37 -12.61
CA MET A 500 -10.08 -17.70 -13.87
C MET A 500 -8.58 -17.52 -14.09
N PHE A 501 -7.77 -17.43 -13.01
CA PHE A 501 -6.32 -17.33 -13.11
C PHE A 501 -5.73 -18.53 -13.86
N ALA A 502 -6.06 -19.74 -13.42
CA ALA A 502 -5.64 -20.97 -14.08
C ALA A 502 -6.19 -21.10 -15.50
N LYS A 503 -7.49 -20.83 -15.68
CA LYS A 503 -8.20 -21.02 -16.96
C LYS A 503 -7.64 -20.13 -18.07
N TYR A 504 -7.46 -18.84 -17.80
CA TYR A 504 -7.05 -17.86 -18.80
C TYR A 504 -5.56 -17.50 -18.73
N LYS A 505 -4.80 -18.13 -17.81
CA LYS A 505 -3.38 -17.87 -17.59
C LYS A 505 -3.11 -16.38 -17.36
N ILE A 506 -3.83 -15.81 -16.39
CA ILE A 506 -3.66 -14.40 -16.00
C ILE A 506 -2.26 -14.24 -15.42
N THR A 507 -1.48 -13.35 -16.03
CA THR A 507 -0.04 -13.16 -15.75
C THR A 507 0.25 -12.08 -14.74
N THR A 508 -0.55 -11.01 -14.70
CA THR A 508 -0.34 -9.91 -13.76
C THR A 508 -1.67 -9.46 -13.18
N PHE A 509 -1.65 -9.09 -11.91
CA PHE A 509 -2.86 -8.86 -11.15
C PHE A 509 -2.79 -7.57 -10.32
N CYS A 510 -3.90 -6.83 -10.32
CA CYS A 510 -4.08 -5.67 -9.46
C CYS A 510 -5.47 -5.66 -8.84
N ALA A 511 -5.55 -5.49 -7.53
CA ALA A 511 -6.82 -5.32 -6.83
C ALA A 511 -6.64 -4.41 -5.60
N PRO A 512 -7.71 -3.80 -5.07
CA PRO A 512 -7.61 -3.06 -3.82
C PRO A 512 -7.48 -4.00 -2.61
N PRO A 513 -6.97 -3.50 -1.46
CA PRO A 513 -6.89 -4.21 -0.18
C PRO A 513 -8.11 -5.06 0.18
N THR A 514 -9.31 -4.50 0.02
CA THR A 514 -10.58 -5.20 0.29
C THR A 514 -10.69 -6.53 -0.44
N MET A 515 -10.29 -6.60 -1.71
CA MET A 515 -10.43 -7.82 -2.50
C MET A 515 -9.40 -8.87 -2.12
N TYR A 516 -8.16 -8.46 -1.78
CA TYR A 516 -7.16 -9.36 -1.19
C TYR A 516 -7.65 -9.96 0.12
N ARG A 517 -8.21 -9.14 1.03
CA ARG A 517 -8.85 -9.62 2.28
C ARG A 517 -9.94 -10.65 2.02
N MET A 518 -10.74 -10.48 0.97
CA MET A 518 -11.78 -11.45 0.61
C MET A 518 -11.19 -12.73 0.02
N MET A 519 -10.14 -12.64 -0.79
CA MET A 519 -9.46 -13.82 -1.38
C MET A 519 -8.76 -14.68 -0.33
N ILE A 520 -8.05 -14.09 0.65
CA ILE A 520 -7.36 -14.86 1.70
C ILE A 520 -8.31 -15.57 2.68
N LYS A 521 -9.60 -15.21 2.67
CA LYS A 521 -10.65 -15.91 3.44
C LYS A 521 -11.12 -17.19 2.75
N GLU A 522 -10.84 -17.35 1.46
CA GLU A 522 -11.06 -18.61 0.75
C GLU A 522 -9.90 -19.58 1.00
N ASP A 523 -10.16 -20.86 0.81
CA ASP A 523 -9.11 -21.88 0.83
C ASP A 523 -8.31 -21.83 -0.49
N LEU A 524 -7.28 -20.96 -0.50
CA LEU A 524 -6.44 -20.71 -1.68
C LEU A 524 -5.73 -21.96 -2.21
N THR A 525 -5.55 -23.01 -1.38
CA THR A 525 -4.92 -24.27 -1.80
C THR A 525 -5.71 -25.01 -2.89
N LYS A 526 -6.98 -24.68 -3.07
CA LYS A 526 -7.86 -25.24 -4.12
C LYS A 526 -7.68 -24.60 -5.49
N TYR A 527 -6.94 -23.49 -5.59
CA TYR A 527 -6.86 -22.70 -6.80
C TYR A 527 -5.42 -22.63 -7.33
N ASP A 528 -5.26 -22.84 -8.63
CA ASP A 528 -3.97 -22.67 -9.31
C ASP A 528 -3.77 -21.21 -9.72
N VAL A 529 -2.91 -20.51 -8.97
CA VAL A 529 -2.50 -19.12 -9.24
C VAL A 529 -1.07 -19.03 -9.79
N SER A 530 -0.47 -20.16 -10.20
CA SER A 530 0.93 -20.23 -10.64
C SER A 530 1.24 -19.45 -11.92
N SER A 531 0.22 -19.02 -12.68
CA SER A 531 0.40 -18.17 -13.85
C SER A 531 0.74 -16.72 -13.50
N ILE A 532 0.51 -16.29 -12.25
CA ILE A 532 0.76 -14.91 -11.83
C ILE A 532 2.28 -14.69 -11.69
N GLU A 533 2.80 -13.80 -12.51
CA GLU A 533 4.19 -13.33 -12.51
C GLU A 533 4.38 -12.12 -11.59
N HIS A 534 3.33 -11.31 -11.39
CA HIS A 534 3.39 -10.10 -10.57
C HIS A 534 2.03 -9.66 -10.03
N ALA A 535 1.99 -9.20 -8.78
CA ALA A 535 0.79 -8.72 -8.11
C ALA A 535 1.01 -7.31 -7.53
N THR A 536 0.00 -6.45 -7.62
CA THR A 536 0.06 -5.05 -7.18
C THR A 536 -1.20 -4.64 -6.44
N ILE A 537 -1.08 -3.62 -5.59
CA ILE A 537 -2.17 -3.15 -4.74
C ILE A 537 -2.18 -1.63 -4.58
N ALA A 538 -3.36 -1.02 -4.62
CA ALA A 538 -3.53 0.38 -4.29
C ALA A 538 -5.00 0.71 -3.99
N GLY A 539 -5.22 1.92 -3.46
CA GLY A 539 -6.54 2.56 -3.34
C GLY A 539 -7.07 2.62 -1.90
N GLU A 540 -6.52 1.82 -1.01
CA GLU A 540 -6.75 1.85 0.44
C GLU A 540 -5.42 1.54 1.14
N ALA A 541 -5.29 1.90 2.42
CA ALA A 541 -4.20 1.40 3.25
C ALA A 541 -4.37 -0.12 3.44
N LEU A 542 -3.27 -0.87 3.40
CA LEU A 542 -3.30 -2.31 3.62
C LEU A 542 -2.64 -2.69 4.94
N ASN A 543 -3.32 -3.56 5.69
CA ASN A 543 -2.76 -4.17 6.89
C ASN A 543 -1.61 -5.14 6.48
N PRO A 544 -0.39 -5.02 7.03
CA PRO A 544 0.75 -5.91 6.79
C PRO A 544 0.41 -7.41 6.86
N GLU A 545 -0.54 -7.80 7.71
CA GLU A 545 -0.96 -9.18 7.87
C GLU A 545 -1.61 -9.78 6.62
N VAL A 546 -2.35 -8.98 5.86
CA VAL A 546 -2.95 -9.42 4.59
C VAL A 546 -1.87 -9.74 3.55
N PHE A 547 -0.78 -8.96 3.53
CA PHE A 547 0.37 -9.26 2.66
C PHE A 547 1.01 -10.59 3.05
N ARG A 548 1.32 -10.78 4.34
CA ARG A 548 1.97 -12.00 4.84
C ARG A 548 1.12 -13.23 4.57
N GLN A 549 -0.18 -13.18 4.85
CA GLN A 549 -1.07 -14.31 4.59
C GLN A 549 -1.15 -14.65 3.10
N PHE A 550 -1.28 -13.64 2.24
CA PHE A 550 -1.32 -13.86 0.79
C PHE A 550 0.00 -14.44 0.27
N GLU A 551 1.15 -13.90 0.71
CA GLU A 551 2.48 -14.40 0.35
C GLU A 551 2.69 -15.83 0.87
N ASN A 552 2.34 -16.13 2.11
CA ASN A 552 2.46 -17.48 2.68
C ASN A 552 1.61 -18.51 1.94
N LEU A 553 0.42 -18.12 1.47
CA LEU A 553 -0.51 -19.01 0.77
C LEU A 553 -0.17 -19.20 -0.73
N THR A 554 0.46 -18.21 -1.36
CA THR A 554 0.63 -18.19 -2.83
C THR A 554 2.08 -18.08 -3.30
N GLY A 555 3.01 -17.70 -2.42
CA GLY A 555 4.39 -17.31 -2.74
C GLY A 555 4.50 -15.95 -3.45
N LEU A 556 3.40 -15.21 -3.61
CA LEU A 556 3.37 -13.95 -4.35
C LEU A 556 3.45 -12.74 -3.42
N GLN A 557 4.48 -11.94 -3.63
CA GLN A 557 4.56 -10.60 -3.04
C GLN A 557 3.63 -9.64 -3.78
N VAL A 558 3.01 -8.74 -3.03
CA VAL A 558 2.09 -7.73 -3.57
C VAL A 558 2.74 -6.36 -3.45
N MET A 559 2.96 -5.68 -4.58
CA MET A 559 3.67 -4.40 -4.62
C MET A 559 2.70 -3.22 -4.47
N GLU A 560 2.80 -2.51 -3.35
CA GLU A 560 1.97 -1.34 -3.09
C GLU A 560 2.35 -0.15 -3.97
N GLY A 561 1.36 0.68 -4.31
CA GLY A 561 1.55 1.94 -5.01
C GLY A 561 0.48 2.96 -4.65
N PHE A 562 0.82 4.24 -4.83
CA PHE A 562 0.01 5.39 -4.45
C PHE A 562 -0.16 6.39 -5.60
N GLY A 563 -1.34 6.97 -5.64
CA GLY A 563 -1.70 8.13 -6.45
C GLY A 563 -3.19 8.41 -6.36
N GLN A 564 -3.66 9.39 -7.13
CA GLN A 564 -4.98 9.96 -7.00
C GLN A 564 -5.73 9.98 -8.34
N SER A 565 -6.96 10.49 -8.35
CA SER A 565 -7.69 10.66 -9.62
C SER A 565 -7.07 11.77 -10.47
N GLU A 566 -6.41 12.72 -9.82
CA GLU A 566 -5.67 13.86 -10.37
C GLU A 566 -4.31 13.47 -10.95
N THR A 567 -3.81 12.26 -10.67
CA THR A 567 -2.46 11.83 -11.04
C THR A 567 -2.45 10.46 -11.71
N THR A 568 -1.27 10.01 -12.12
CA THR A 568 -0.95 8.58 -12.31
C THR A 568 -0.23 8.04 -11.07
N LEU A 569 0.55 6.96 -11.19
CA LEU A 569 1.33 6.41 -10.07
C LEU A 569 2.38 7.44 -9.62
N VAL A 570 2.30 7.93 -8.38
CA VAL A 570 3.19 8.97 -7.83
C VAL A 570 4.31 8.34 -7.00
N ILE A 571 3.97 7.36 -6.15
CA ILE A 571 4.90 6.60 -5.31
C ILE A 571 4.61 5.13 -5.55
N GLY A 572 5.63 4.28 -5.68
CA GLY A 572 5.41 2.86 -5.90
C GLY A 572 6.62 1.98 -5.58
N ASN A 573 6.34 0.72 -5.25
CA ASN A 573 7.33 -0.34 -5.20
C ASN A 573 7.60 -0.82 -6.64
N LEU A 574 8.59 -0.22 -7.30
CA LEU A 574 8.89 -0.45 -8.73
C LEU A 574 9.83 -1.64 -8.94
N PHE A 575 9.66 -2.32 -10.08
CA PHE A 575 10.59 -3.31 -10.59
C PHE A 575 12.04 -2.80 -10.60
N GLY A 576 12.96 -3.68 -10.21
CA GLY A 576 14.39 -3.40 -10.16
C GLY A 576 14.82 -2.58 -8.95
N SER A 577 13.87 -2.09 -8.13
CA SER A 577 14.12 -1.38 -6.88
C SER A 577 13.82 -2.26 -5.68
N GLU A 578 14.33 -1.87 -4.51
CA GLU A 578 13.92 -2.48 -3.24
C GLU A 578 12.46 -2.11 -2.91
N HIS A 579 11.74 -3.03 -2.25
CA HIS A 579 10.40 -2.80 -1.73
C HIS A 579 10.34 -3.06 -0.22
N ARG A 580 9.35 -2.47 0.46
CA ARG A 580 9.09 -2.69 1.90
C ARG A 580 7.61 -2.93 2.15
N LEU A 581 7.30 -4.00 2.88
CA LEU A 581 5.94 -4.30 3.28
C LEU A 581 5.37 -3.17 4.15
N GLY A 582 4.17 -2.71 3.83
CA GLY A 582 3.51 -1.58 4.50
C GLY A 582 3.98 -0.19 4.06
N SER A 583 5.00 -0.10 3.20
CA SER A 583 5.40 1.16 2.56
C SER A 583 4.78 1.28 1.17
N MET A 584 4.35 2.49 0.82
CA MET A 584 3.91 2.83 -0.54
C MET A 584 5.03 2.72 -1.57
N GLY A 585 6.29 2.61 -1.15
CA GLY A 585 7.48 2.57 -2.00
C GLY A 585 8.20 3.91 -2.06
N LYS A 586 8.83 4.19 -3.21
CA LYS A 586 9.58 5.43 -3.45
C LYS A 586 8.89 6.29 -4.53
N PRO A 587 9.14 7.61 -4.58
CA PRO A 587 8.69 8.46 -5.67
C PRO A 587 9.06 7.87 -7.02
N VAL A 588 8.12 7.82 -7.94
CA VAL A 588 8.43 7.32 -9.28
C VAL A 588 9.22 8.37 -10.07
N PRO A 589 10.15 7.98 -10.97
CA PRO A 589 10.94 8.89 -11.81
C PRO A 589 10.16 9.64 -12.92
N LEU A 590 9.00 10.20 -12.56
CA LEU A 590 8.10 11.03 -13.36
C LEU A 590 7.64 12.26 -12.58
N TYR A 591 7.47 12.13 -11.27
CA TYR A 591 7.04 13.20 -10.37
C TYR A 591 8.19 13.60 -9.45
N ASP A 592 8.41 14.90 -9.30
CA ASP A 592 9.28 15.44 -8.26
C ASP A 592 8.47 15.54 -6.96
N VAL A 593 8.56 14.51 -6.11
CA VAL A 593 7.74 14.36 -4.91
C VAL A 593 8.54 14.78 -3.68
N ASP A 594 7.90 15.53 -2.79
CA ASP A 594 8.45 15.87 -1.49
C ASP A 594 7.41 15.74 -0.37
N ILE A 595 7.88 15.79 0.88
CA ILE A 595 7.04 15.90 2.06
C ILE A 595 7.25 17.28 2.69
N VAL A 596 6.18 18.05 2.84
CA VAL A 596 6.27 19.43 3.35
C VAL A 596 5.43 19.66 4.62
N ASP A 597 5.85 20.64 5.41
CA ASP A 597 5.10 21.17 6.53
C ASP A 597 3.94 22.08 6.05
N PRO A 598 3.07 22.58 6.95
CA PRO A 598 1.97 23.47 6.57
C PRO A 598 2.38 24.80 5.93
N ASP A 599 3.64 25.20 6.07
CA ASP A 599 4.19 26.42 5.46
C ASP A 599 4.85 26.14 4.09
N GLY A 600 4.80 24.88 3.62
CA GLY A 600 5.35 24.44 2.33
C GLY A 600 6.85 24.13 2.35
N ASN A 601 7.48 24.06 3.53
CA ASN A 601 8.90 23.74 3.66
C ASN A 601 9.12 22.22 3.75
N PRO A 602 10.18 21.66 3.13
CA PRO A 602 10.51 20.24 3.29
C PRO A 602 10.73 19.85 4.74
N VAL A 603 10.19 18.68 5.14
CA VAL A 603 10.42 18.10 6.47
C VAL A 603 11.60 17.12 6.46
N ALA A 604 12.15 16.81 7.63
CA ALA A 604 13.23 15.83 7.75
C ALA A 604 12.73 14.38 7.64
N ASP A 605 13.64 13.43 7.38
CA ASP A 605 13.29 12.00 7.44
C ASP A 605 12.76 11.64 8.85
N GLY A 606 11.71 10.82 8.89
CA GLY A 606 10.98 10.48 10.11
C GLY A 606 9.89 11.48 10.53
N GLU A 607 9.85 12.69 9.95
CA GLU A 607 8.82 13.67 10.22
C GLU A 607 7.61 13.49 9.29
N THR A 608 6.40 13.68 9.85
CA THR A 608 5.16 13.60 9.08
C THR A 608 4.81 14.96 8.48
N GLY A 609 4.60 15.00 7.17
CA GLY A 609 4.10 16.16 6.43
C GLY A 609 3.19 15.76 5.28
N GLU A 610 2.79 16.73 4.46
CA GLU A 610 1.97 16.52 3.28
C GLU A 610 2.83 16.07 2.08
N ILE A 611 2.38 15.06 1.36
CA ILE A 611 2.94 14.66 0.06
C ILE A 611 2.57 15.72 -0.97
N VAL A 612 3.58 16.33 -1.59
CA VAL A 612 3.39 17.32 -2.65
C VAL A 612 4.17 16.92 -3.90
N ILE A 613 3.73 17.43 -5.04
CA ILE A 613 4.46 17.32 -6.31
C ILE A 613 4.96 18.72 -6.69
N ARG A 614 6.27 18.87 -6.87
CA ARG A 614 6.87 20.11 -7.38
C ARG A 614 6.58 20.25 -8.86
N THR A 615 6.10 21.43 -9.25
CA THR A 615 5.60 21.73 -10.60
C THR A 615 6.15 23.03 -11.17
N SER A 616 6.99 23.74 -10.41
CA SER A 616 7.59 25.02 -10.79
C SER A 616 8.45 24.95 -12.05
N GLU A 617 9.19 23.86 -12.25
CA GLU A 617 10.05 23.67 -13.42
C GLU A 617 9.28 23.07 -14.61
N LYS A 618 8.45 22.06 -14.35
CA LYS A 618 7.71 21.31 -15.38
C LYS A 618 6.47 20.66 -14.79
N VAL A 619 5.37 20.72 -15.54
CA VAL A 619 4.18 19.89 -15.27
C VAL A 619 4.40 18.51 -15.88
N PRO A 620 4.42 17.42 -15.07
CA PRO A 620 4.68 16.08 -15.58
C PRO A 620 3.46 15.50 -16.34
N CYS A 621 3.72 14.68 -17.36
CA CYS A 621 2.68 13.91 -18.03
C CYS A 621 1.97 12.99 -17.02
N GLY A 622 0.65 13.07 -16.94
CA GLY A 622 -0.15 12.28 -16.00
C GLY A 622 -0.74 13.09 -14.84
N LEU A 623 -0.21 14.27 -14.54
CA LEU A 623 -0.88 15.23 -13.67
C LEU A 623 -2.04 15.88 -14.43
N PHE A 624 -3.17 16.05 -13.76
CA PHE A 624 -4.35 16.74 -14.28
C PHE A 624 -4.06 18.21 -14.64
N LYS A 625 -5.00 18.85 -15.33
CA LYS A 625 -4.96 20.28 -15.72
C LYS A 625 -5.59 21.21 -14.67
N GLY A 626 -6.04 20.67 -13.54
CA GLY A 626 -6.85 21.38 -12.55
C GLY A 626 -8.29 20.86 -12.47
N TYR A 627 -9.07 21.49 -11.60
CA TYR A 627 -10.49 21.22 -11.44
C TYR A 627 -11.30 22.05 -12.44
N TYR A 628 -12.06 21.37 -13.30
CA TYR A 628 -12.80 22.00 -14.38
C TYR A 628 -13.86 22.97 -13.87
N LEU A 629 -13.82 24.21 -14.34
CA LEU A 629 -14.68 25.32 -13.93
C LEU A 629 -14.62 25.67 -12.43
N ASP A 630 -13.55 25.26 -11.75
CA ASP A 630 -13.33 25.50 -10.32
C ASP A 630 -11.89 25.98 -10.08
N GLU A 631 -11.62 27.22 -10.52
CA GLU A 631 -10.31 27.86 -10.35
C GLU A 631 -9.95 28.04 -8.88
N GLU A 632 -10.93 28.28 -8.01
CA GLU A 632 -10.72 28.40 -6.56
C GLU A 632 -10.14 27.10 -5.99
N LYS A 633 -10.80 25.96 -6.23
CA LYS A 633 -10.26 24.66 -5.77
C LYS A 633 -8.98 24.25 -6.48
N THR A 634 -8.77 24.71 -7.71
CA THR A 634 -7.51 24.47 -8.41
C THR A 634 -6.38 25.24 -7.73
N ASN A 635 -6.57 26.51 -7.42
CA ASN A 635 -5.59 27.35 -6.73
C ASN A 635 -5.38 26.92 -5.27
N GLU A 636 -6.40 26.36 -4.60
CA GLU A 636 -6.23 25.76 -3.28
C GLU A 636 -5.36 24.49 -3.31
N ALA A 637 -5.48 23.67 -4.35
CA ALA A 637 -4.72 22.43 -4.46
C ALA A 637 -3.39 22.61 -5.21
N TRP A 638 -3.21 23.72 -5.92
CA TRP A 638 -2.05 23.96 -6.77
C TRP A 638 -1.63 25.42 -6.70
N HIS A 639 -0.70 25.72 -5.79
CA HIS A 639 -0.16 27.05 -5.55
C HIS A 639 1.33 26.97 -5.19
N ASP A 640 2.04 28.10 -5.24
CA ASP A 640 3.45 28.21 -4.83
C ASP A 640 4.41 27.21 -5.51
N GLY A 641 4.06 26.77 -6.73
CA GLY A 641 4.83 25.78 -7.49
C GLY A 641 4.67 24.33 -6.98
N LEU A 642 3.70 24.06 -6.12
CA LEU A 642 3.39 22.75 -5.55
C LEU A 642 1.96 22.34 -5.90
N TYR A 643 1.79 21.08 -6.30
CA TYR A 643 0.50 20.41 -6.25
C TYR A 643 0.38 19.67 -4.91
N HIS A 644 -0.59 20.09 -4.11
CA HIS A 644 -0.94 19.58 -2.79
C HIS A 644 -1.90 18.39 -2.92
N THR A 645 -1.45 17.19 -2.54
CA THR A 645 -2.26 15.98 -2.65
C THR A 645 -3.35 15.92 -1.56
N GLY A 646 -3.16 16.61 -0.44
CA GLY A 646 -3.96 16.47 0.77
C GLY A 646 -3.75 15.14 1.52
N ASP A 647 -2.76 14.34 1.11
CA ASP A 647 -2.35 13.10 1.77
C ASP A 647 -1.03 13.32 2.53
N THR A 648 -0.93 12.75 3.73
CA THR A 648 0.24 12.87 4.61
C THR A 648 1.00 11.55 4.71
N ALA A 649 2.32 11.68 4.80
CA ALA A 649 3.24 10.57 4.97
C ALA A 649 4.47 11.03 5.77
N TRP A 650 5.30 10.06 6.17
CA TRP A 650 6.68 10.30 6.55
C TRP A 650 7.61 9.49 5.63
N ARG A 651 8.85 9.96 5.48
CA ARG A 651 9.89 9.31 4.67
C ARG A 651 10.94 8.70 5.59
N ASP A 652 11.32 7.44 5.37
CA ASP A 652 12.42 6.83 6.11
C ASP A 652 13.80 7.20 5.52
N GLU A 653 14.88 6.88 6.24
CA GLU A 653 16.26 7.21 5.84
C GLU A 653 16.69 6.54 4.51
N ASP A 654 15.98 5.49 4.09
CA ASP A 654 16.20 4.78 2.84
C ASP A 654 15.35 5.36 1.69
N GLY A 655 14.54 6.38 1.96
CA GLY A 655 13.70 7.10 1.01
C GLY A 655 12.33 6.48 0.76
N PHE A 656 11.88 5.52 1.57
CA PHE A 656 10.55 4.91 1.47
C PHE A 656 9.49 5.76 2.17
N TYR A 657 8.30 5.81 1.57
CA TYR A 657 7.19 6.62 2.06
C TYR A 657 6.17 5.76 2.78
N TRP A 658 5.73 6.24 3.94
CA TRP A 658 4.81 5.54 4.83
C TRP A 658 3.56 6.40 5.03
N TYR A 659 2.42 5.88 4.56
CA TYR A 659 1.16 6.62 4.58
C TYR A 659 0.65 6.83 6.02
N VAL A 660 0.20 8.05 6.34
CA VAL A 660 -0.34 8.39 7.66
C VAL A 660 -1.86 8.63 7.60
N GLY A 661 -2.31 9.37 6.59
CA GLY A 661 -3.73 9.72 6.43
C GLY A 661 -3.94 10.99 5.62
N ARG A 662 -5.19 11.46 5.55
CA ARG A 662 -5.50 12.76 4.93
C ARG A 662 -5.22 13.90 5.91
N VAL A 663 -4.79 15.07 5.40
CA VAL A 663 -4.47 16.26 6.20
C VAL A 663 -5.63 16.65 7.15
N ASP A 664 -6.87 16.49 6.69
CA ASP A 664 -8.09 16.81 7.43
C ASP A 664 -8.57 15.70 8.37
N ASP A 665 -8.13 14.45 8.15
CA ASP A 665 -8.48 13.30 9.00
C ASP A 665 -7.49 13.12 10.17
N VAL A 666 -6.37 13.84 10.21
CA VAL A 666 -5.39 13.76 11.31
C VAL A 666 -6.03 14.24 12.62
N ILE A 667 -6.12 13.34 13.60
CA ILE A 667 -6.71 13.63 14.92
C ILE A 667 -5.68 14.40 15.74
N LYS A 668 -6.08 15.57 16.25
CA LYS A 668 -5.24 16.41 17.12
C LYS A 668 -5.71 16.27 18.57
N SER A 669 -5.05 15.39 19.32
CA SER A 669 -5.40 15.10 20.71
C SER A 669 -4.27 15.52 21.64
N SER A 670 -4.52 16.53 22.50
CA SER A 670 -3.53 17.01 23.48
C SER A 670 -2.17 17.41 22.88
N GLY A 671 -2.16 17.95 21.66
CA GLY A 671 -0.93 18.31 20.93
C GLY A 671 -0.33 17.19 20.07
N TYR A 672 -0.76 15.92 20.25
CA TYR A 672 -0.34 14.80 19.40
C TYR A 672 -1.11 14.80 18.08
N ARG A 673 -0.39 14.61 16.97
CA ARG A 673 -0.96 14.31 15.65
C ARG A 673 -1.07 12.79 15.52
N ILE A 674 -2.29 12.30 15.37
CA ILE A 674 -2.60 10.88 15.38
C ILE A 674 -3.26 10.52 14.04
N GLY A 675 -2.59 9.67 13.27
CA GLY A 675 -3.16 9.10 12.06
C GLY A 675 -4.24 8.07 12.40
N PRO A 676 -5.46 8.18 11.87
CA PRO A 676 -6.53 7.23 12.18
C PRO A 676 -6.19 5.80 11.71
N PHE A 677 -5.48 5.67 10.59
CA PHE A 677 -5.14 4.38 9.98
C PHE A 677 -4.22 3.51 10.84
N GLU A 678 -3.29 4.11 11.57
CA GLU A 678 -2.40 3.37 12.48
C GLU A 678 -3.22 2.60 13.53
N ILE A 679 -4.25 3.24 14.06
CA ILE A 679 -5.13 2.66 15.08
C ILE A 679 -6.09 1.66 14.46
N GLU A 680 -6.63 1.96 13.27
CA GLU A 680 -7.44 1.02 12.50
C GLU A 680 -6.67 -0.28 12.25
N ASN A 681 -5.40 -0.21 11.84
CA ASN A 681 -4.57 -1.39 11.57
C ASN A 681 -4.43 -2.30 12.79
N VAL A 682 -4.10 -1.73 13.96
CA VAL A 682 -3.97 -2.51 15.21
C VAL A 682 -5.32 -3.10 15.64
N ILE A 683 -6.42 -2.35 15.53
CA ILE A 683 -7.75 -2.89 15.86
C ILE A 683 -8.15 -4.02 14.91
N MET A 684 -7.76 -3.93 13.63
CA MET A 684 -8.06 -4.95 12.60
C MET A 684 -7.27 -6.26 12.78
N GLU A 685 -6.25 -6.31 13.64
CA GLU A 685 -5.56 -7.57 14.01
C GLU A 685 -6.44 -8.46 14.89
N LEU A 686 -7.45 -7.89 15.56
CA LEU A 686 -8.37 -8.64 16.41
C LEU A 686 -9.32 -9.49 15.55
N PRO A 687 -9.40 -10.82 15.78
CA PRO A 687 -10.07 -11.75 14.88
C PRO A 687 -11.59 -11.56 14.81
N TYR A 688 -12.16 -10.87 15.80
CA TYR A 688 -13.59 -10.57 15.88
C TYR A 688 -13.97 -9.19 15.31
N VAL A 689 -13.01 -8.41 14.83
CA VAL A 689 -13.26 -7.14 14.14
C VAL A 689 -13.42 -7.39 12.64
N LEU A 690 -14.59 -7.01 12.11
CA LEU A 690 -14.87 -7.08 10.68
C LEU A 690 -14.40 -5.82 9.95
N GLU A 691 -14.69 -4.65 10.51
CA GLU A 691 -14.27 -3.34 9.97
C GLU A 691 -14.05 -2.35 11.12
N CYS A 692 -13.13 -1.41 10.92
CA CYS A 692 -12.88 -0.32 11.85
C CYS A 692 -12.75 1.00 11.08
N GLY A 693 -13.40 2.05 11.58
CA GLY A 693 -13.19 3.43 11.16
C GLY A 693 -12.83 4.29 12.37
N VAL A 694 -11.67 4.94 12.34
CA VAL A 694 -11.20 5.82 13.41
C VAL A 694 -11.40 7.28 13.00
N SER A 695 -11.91 8.08 13.94
CA SER A 695 -12.24 9.49 13.75
C SER A 695 -11.92 10.32 15.00
N ALA A 696 -11.87 11.64 14.84
CA ALA A 696 -11.80 12.57 15.96
C ALA A 696 -13.19 12.73 16.61
N ALA A 697 -13.25 12.64 17.93
CA ALA A 697 -14.40 13.08 18.72
C ALA A 697 -14.01 14.30 19.56
N PRO A 698 -14.90 15.30 19.73
CA PRO A 698 -14.59 16.48 20.53
C PRO A 698 -14.39 16.10 22.01
N ASP A 699 -13.42 16.76 22.66
CA ASP A 699 -13.10 16.59 24.08
C ASP A 699 -12.74 17.95 24.69
N GLU A 700 -13.38 18.31 25.81
CA GLU A 700 -13.26 19.64 26.42
C GLU A 700 -11.84 19.98 26.89
N VAL A 701 -11.02 18.97 27.20
CA VAL A 701 -9.68 19.14 27.75
C VAL A 701 -8.61 18.92 26.68
N ARG A 702 -8.82 17.94 25.81
CA ARG A 702 -7.82 17.48 24.83
C ARG A 702 -8.03 18.05 23.43
N GLY A 703 -9.08 18.85 23.24
CA GLY A 703 -9.55 19.33 21.94
C GLY A 703 -10.30 18.23 21.19
N GLN A 704 -9.57 17.18 20.82
CA GLN A 704 -10.13 15.96 20.24
C GLN A 704 -9.58 14.73 20.94
N VAL A 705 -10.31 13.62 20.87
CA VAL A 705 -9.87 12.29 21.27
C VAL A 705 -10.14 11.29 20.17
N VAL A 706 -9.40 10.18 20.19
CA VAL A 706 -9.58 9.08 19.24
C VAL A 706 -10.88 8.33 19.54
N LYS A 707 -11.73 8.20 18.51
CA LYS A 707 -12.94 7.38 18.52
C LYS A 707 -12.83 6.28 17.45
N ALA A 708 -13.00 5.03 17.88
CA ALA A 708 -13.09 3.86 16.99
C ALA A 708 -14.55 3.42 16.83
N SER A 709 -15.04 3.43 15.60
CA SER A 709 -16.32 2.84 15.20
C SER A 709 -16.05 1.46 14.60
N ILE A 710 -16.57 0.40 15.21
CA ILE A 710 -16.20 -1.00 14.92
C ILE A 710 -17.42 -1.80 14.49
N VAL A 711 -17.30 -2.53 13.39
CA VAL A 711 -18.23 -3.59 12.99
C VAL A 711 -17.61 -4.92 13.38
N LEU A 712 -18.37 -5.75 14.10
CA LEU A 712 -17.89 -7.05 14.58
C LEU A 712 -18.23 -8.16 13.59
N THR A 713 -17.50 -9.28 13.65
CA THR A 713 -17.82 -10.48 12.90
C THR A 713 -19.17 -11.07 13.34
N LYS A 714 -19.87 -11.72 12.41
CA LYS A 714 -21.17 -12.34 12.68
C LYS A 714 -21.06 -13.36 13.83
N GLY A 715 -21.88 -13.18 14.86
CA GLY A 715 -21.90 -14.03 16.06
C GLY A 715 -21.13 -13.47 17.25
N THR A 716 -20.46 -12.33 17.11
CA THR A 716 -19.83 -11.61 18.22
C THR A 716 -20.73 -10.45 18.67
N GLU A 717 -21.00 -10.36 19.98
CA GLU A 717 -21.74 -9.23 20.57
C GLU A 717 -20.78 -8.20 21.15
N GLY A 718 -21.10 -6.92 20.94
CA GLY A 718 -20.32 -5.81 21.47
C GLY A 718 -20.63 -5.54 22.94
N THR A 719 -19.70 -5.84 23.84
CA THR A 719 -19.84 -5.61 25.30
C THR A 719 -18.89 -4.53 25.82
N GLU A 720 -19.12 -4.01 27.03
CA GLU A 720 -18.21 -3.06 27.67
C GLU A 720 -16.85 -3.69 28.00
N GLU A 721 -16.83 -4.99 28.29
CA GLU A 721 -15.62 -5.78 28.47
C GLU A 721 -14.81 -5.82 27.16
N LEU A 722 -15.48 -6.05 26.03
CA LEU A 722 -14.85 -6.06 24.72
C LEU A 722 -14.29 -4.69 24.33
N LYS A 723 -14.97 -3.59 24.69
CA LYS A 723 -14.41 -2.24 24.50
C LYS A 723 -13.12 -2.06 25.28
N LYS A 724 -13.07 -2.49 26.55
CA LYS A 724 -11.87 -2.40 27.38
C LYS A 724 -10.76 -3.30 26.84
N GLU A 725 -11.10 -4.47 26.31
CA GLU A 725 -10.17 -5.38 25.65
C GLU A 725 -9.54 -4.70 24.42
N ILE A 726 -10.34 -4.14 23.51
CA ILE A 726 -9.85 -3.40 22.35
C ILE A 726 -8.97 -2.22 22.79
N GLN A 727 -9.40 -1.44 23.77
CA GLN A 727 -8.62 -0.31 24.30
C GLN A 727 -7.28 -0.77 24.89
N LYS A 728 -7.27 -1.87 25.63
CA LYS A 728 -6.07 -2.45 26.22
C LYS A 728 -5.14 -2.97 25.13
N TYR A 729 -5.68 -3.70 24.16
CA TYR A 729 -4.94 -4.22 23.03
C TYR A 729 -4.22 -3.10 22.27
N VAL A 730 -4.94 -2.01 21.93
CA VAL A 730 -4.32 -0.86 21.26
C VAL A 730 -3.26 -0.18 22.13
N LYS A 731 -3.44 -0.08 23.46
CA LYS A 731 -2.42 0.49 24.36
C LYS A 731 -1.15 -0.36 24.43
N GLU A 732 -1.27 -1.68 24.28
CA GLU A 732 -0.15 -2.62 24.33
C GLU A 732 0.61 -2.67 23.00
N HIS A 733 -0.07 -2.39 21.88
CA HIS A 733 0.47 -2.53 20.53
C HIS A 733 0.71 -1.18 19.81
N THR A 734 0.40 -0.05 20.46
CA THR A 734 0.71 1.30 19.98
C THR A 734 1.19 2.19 21.11
N ALA A 735 1.72 3.37 20.79
CA ALA A 735 2.02 4.36 21.82
C ALA A 735 0.76 4.70 22.63
N PRO A 736 0.79 4.66 23.98
CA PRO A 736 -0.41 4.74 24.83
C PRO A 736 -1.26 6.00 24.70
N TYR A 737 -0.80 7.05 24.00
CA TYR A 737 -1.60 8.24 23.70
C TYR A 737 -2.53 8.07 22.48
N LYS A 738 -2.30 7.04 21.64
CA LYS A 738 -3.05 6.77 20.40
C LYS A 738 -4.31 5.93 20.61
N TYR A 739 -4.47 5.28 21.77
CA TYR A 739 -5.60 4.38 21.98
C TYR A 739 -6.97 5.06 21.83
N PRO A 740 -8.01 4.35 21.33
CA PRO A 740 -9.35 4.89 21.20
C PRO A 740 -9.98 5.11 22.58
N ARG A 741 -10.11 6.36 22.99
CA ARG A 741 -10.82 6.72 24.23
C ARG A 741 -12.31 6.42 24.13
N ILE A 742 -12.85 6.40 22.91
CA ILE A 742 -14.24 6.05 22.63
C ILE A 742 -14.26 4.86 21.68
N VAL A 743 -14.98 3.80 22.06
CA VAL A 743 -15.25 2.65 21.19
C VAL A 743 -16.76 2.50 21.02
N VAL A 744 -17.22 2.46 19.77
CA VAL A 744 -18.64 2.33 19.41
C VAL A 744 -18.81 1.15 18.46
N PHE A 745 -19.67 0.20 18.82
CA PHE A 745 -20.05 -0.87 17.91
C PHE A 745 -21.16 -0.42 16.96
N LYS A 746 -21.03 -0.79 15.69
CA LYS A 746 -21.94 -0.44 14.60
C LYS A 746 -22.31 -1.70 13.82
N ASP A 747 -23.49 -1.71 13.23
CA ASP A 747 -23.89 -2.76 12.28
C ASP A 747 -23.15 -2.58 10.94
N GLU A 748 -22.91 -1.34 10.52
CA GLU A 748 -22.16 -0.96 9.33
C GLU A 748 -21.48 0.42 9.48
N LEU A 749 -20.42 0.66 8.71
CA LEU A 749 -19.76 1.98 8.63
C LEU A 749 -20.27 2.78 7.43
N PRO A 750 -20.42 4.12 7.54
CA PRO A 750 -20.77 4.97 6.42
C PRO A 750 -19.66 4.90 5.36
N LYS A 751 -20.01 4.53 4.14
CA LYS A 751 -19.07 4.41 3.02
C LYS A 751 -19.55 5.19 1.82
N THR A 752 -18.59 5.66 1.03
CA THR A 752 -18.87 6.14 -0.32
C THR A 752 -19.34 4.97 -1.19
N VAL A 753 -19.92 5.29 -2.35
CA VAL A 753 -20.18 4.30 -3.42
C VAL A 753 -18.95 3.47 -3.81
N SER A 754 -17.72 3.97 -3.58
CA SER A 754 -16.48 3.21 -3.83
C SER A 754 -16.10 2.21 -2.72
N GLY A 755 -16.85 2.17 -1.61
CA GLY A 755 -16.54 1.36 -0.43
C GLY A 755 -15.58 2.04 0.57
N LYS A 756 -15.04 3.22 0.26
CA LYS A 756 -14.21 4.01 1.20
C LYS A 756 -15.04 4.55 2.37
N ILE A 757 -14.56 4.38 3.61
CA ILE A 757 -15.19 4.90 4.83
C ILE A 757 -15.25 6.44 4.79
N GLN A 758 -16.41 7.02 5.13
CA GLN A 758 -16.64 8.46 5.23
C GLN A 758 -16.41 8.92 6.68
N ARG A 759 -15.17 9.25 7.04
CA ARG A 759 -14.77 9.57 8.43
C ARG A 759 -15.50 10.77 9.03
N ASN A 760 -15.80 11.78 8.23
CA ASN A 760 -16.59 12.94 8.65
C ASN A 760 -18.03 12.60 9.10
N LYS A 761 -18.54 11.40 8.79
CA LYS A 761 -19.86 10.91 9.22
C LYS A 761 -19.80 9.96 10.42
N LEU A 762 -18.61 9.67 10.98
CA LEU A 762 -18.42 8.63 11.99
C LEU A 762 -18.83 9.01 13.41
#